data_AF-A0A4D4K1K3-F1
#
_entry.id   AF-A0A4D4K1K3-F1
#
_cell.length_a   1.000
_cell.length_b   1.000
_cell.length_c   1.000
_cell.angle_alpha   90.00
_cell.angle_beta   90.00
_cell.angle_gamma   90.00
#
_symmetry.space_group_name_H-M   'P 1'
#
loop_
_entity.id
_entity.type
_entity.pdbx_description
1 polymer ?
#
loop_
_entity_poly.entity_id
_entity_poly.type
_entity_poly.pdbx_seq_one_letter_code
_entity_poly.pdbx_strand_id
1 'polypeptide(L)'
;MTAELVRGQNHPLPQTRLEIRISAGNPIVAGATLGDERGTVHGAEWVAHPASPQLAGIEVPKQAAADHRLAVDLDAMPDHIHRVTVLLALPAGVGGPARFGVMAAPFVAVTGLDGTEIAGYTITDLDSESAVTALELYRRQGAWKVRAVGQGYAGGLAAMLHDQGLAEATDLAARINEAVARGMARSVAQPPPRSEGDGRVRTSAAGVGADPAATTSGGADPAPAQPQTSQQPQGAPATGGPVNYEHPARRTAAPPTPAPTAPPAAPGQPAQPVAGDASGWTMDERLYNQVWGMFEDLARTTAAYRSAVDFAESRMEQELDRVLSDPRTRVGPAADSARADARAKHADLVEQARAALDRDLAQLTAEAEVVEPALPPAYARWDSPVWQAYQVPMEIPMALRVGDLHLPERTDLRIPMLVRLPLERGLWIDAGRSGGFDEGPADSGELRRLAADAAVAIAARLLAVYPAGEIAVQVIDPAGSAAGSFAPLVGSGALAEPPAAGAQGVSSVLAALTRRVDLVQMAVRSGATDALPPDLDTAEQLLIVHDFPHGFDDRAVTQLRYLADEGPAVGVHLMMVADREDARAYGPVLDPLWRSLLRLTPVADDHLADPWVGHAWTYEPSMVPRGSRVLDQVLGEAGRAAKALKAARARPSYGN
;
A
#
# COMPACT_ATOMS: atom_id res chain seq x y z
N MET A 1 18.98 22.43 -1.81
CA MET A 1 20.06 21.43 -1.78
C MET A 1 19.78 20.52 -0.62
N THR A 2 19.52 19.26 -0.92
CA THR A 2 19.26 18.19 0.03
C THR A 2 20.59 17.71 0.63
N ALA A 3 20.63 17.47 1.94
CA ALA A 3 21.83 16.97 2.60
C ALA A 3 21.76 15.45 2.76
N GLU A 4 22.62 14.72 2.05
CA GLU A 4 22.83 13.29 2.33
C GLU A 4 23.68 13.14 3.59
N LEU A 5 23.11 12.49 4.61
CA LEU A 5 23.73 12.32 5.91
C LEU A 5 24.42 10.96 6.01
N VAL A 6 25.55 10.92 6.71
CA VAL A 6 26.16 9.68 7.20
C VAL A 6 25.96 9.54 8.71
N ARG A 7 26.11 8.32 9.21
CA ARG A 7 25.95 8.01 10.65
C ARG A 7 26.71 9.00 11.54
N GLY A 8 25.99 9.64 12.46
CA GLY A 8 26.50 10.63 13.41
C GLY A 8 26.49 12.07 12.92
N GLN A 9 26.25 12.33 11.62
CA GLN A 9 26.19 13.67 11.04
C GLN A 9 24.94 14.42 11.52
N ASN A 10 25.09 15.74 11.69
CA ASN A 10 24.00 16.64 12.09
C ASN A 10 23.75 17.65 10.97
N HIS A 11 22.48 18.02 10.76
CA HIS A 11 22.08 19.04 9.79
C HIS A 11 21.02 19.98 10.40
N PRO A 12 21.09 21.30 10.18
CA PRO A 12 20.06 22.23 10.64
C PRO A 12 18.73 21.98 9.93
N LEU A 13 17.61 22.16 10.64
CA LEU A 13 16.29 22.12 10.05
C LEU A 13 15.84 23.55 9.72
N PRO A 14 15.57 23.88 8.44
CA PRO A 14 15.18 25.24 8.05
C PRO A 14 13.74 25.59 8.45
N GLN A 15 12.94 24.59 8.83
CA GLN A 15 11.54 24.72 9.20
C GLN A 15 11.16 23.72 10.29
N THR A 16 10.03 23.98 10.94
CA THR A 16 9.55 23.26 12.13
C THR A 16 8.45 22.25 11.82
N ARG A 17 7.74 22.43 10.70
CA ARG A 17 6.78 21.46 10.16
C ARG A 17 7.44 20.61 9.08
N LEU A 18 7.52 19.32 9.33
CA LEU A 18 8.33 18.37 8.59
C LEU A 18 7.54 17.09 8.36
N GLU A 19 8.01 16.35 7.37
CA GLU A 19 7.61 14.97 7.17
C GLU A 19 8.84 14.08 7.14
N ILE A 20 8.71 12.90 7.71
CA ILE A 20 9.76 11.89 7.70
C ILE A 20 9.23 10.72 6.89
N ARG A 21 9.81 10.52 5.71
CA ARG A 21 9.52 9.42 4.81
C ARG A 21 10.53 8.31 5.07
N ILE A 22 10.05 7.07 5.17
CA ILE A 22 10.90 5.89 5.38
C ILE A 22 10.55 4.88 4.31
N SER A 23 11.56 4.24 3.73
CA SER A 23 11.41 3.14 2.78
C SER A 23 12.35 1.99 3.16
N ALA A 24 11.81 0.78 3.31
CA ALA A 24 12.56 -0.37 3.85
C ALA A 24 12.40 -1.67 3.05
N GLY A 25 11.63 -1.68 1.96
CA GLY A 25 11.44 -2.84 1.07
C GLY A 25 10.62 -4.00 1.64
N ASN A 26 10.56 -4.17 2.97
CA ASN A 26 9.65 -5.10 3.65
C ASN A 26 8.87 -4.37 4.76
N PRO A 27 7.70 -4.90 5.17
CA PRO A 27 6.92 -4.35 6.27
C PRO A 27 7.72 -4.20 7.57
N ILE A 28 7.93 -2.95 7.97
CA ILE A 28 8.50 -2.56 9.25
C ILE A 28 7.48 -1.76 10.05
N VAL A 29 7.67 -1.68 11.36
CA VAL A 29 6.95 -0.78 12.26
C VAL A 29 7.74 0.52 12.36
N ALA A 30 7.10 1.65 12.09
CA ALA A 30 7.66 2.97 12.36
C ALA A 30 6.97 3.61 13.58
N GLY A 31 7.75 4.29 14.41
CA GLY A 31 7.26 5.02 15.57
C GLY A 31 8.22 6.14 15.96
N ALA A 32 7.90 6.85 17.03
CA ALA A 32 8.76 7.89 17.56
C ALA A 32 8.66 8.01 19.08
N THR A 33 9.75 8.39 19.73
CA THR A 33 9.77 8.74 21.15
C THR A 33 10.08 10.20 21.35
N LEU A 34 9.39 10.81 22.31
CA LEU A 34 9.66 12.14 22.80
C LEU A 34 10.57 12.02 24.03
N GLY A 35 11.61 12.83 24.11
CA GLY A 35 12.60 12.79 25.19
C GLY A 35 12.93 14.17 25.73
N ASP A 36 13.36 14.18 26.99
CA ASP A 36 13.89 15.38 27.64
C ASP A 36 15.25 15.81 27.07
N GLU A 37 15.90 16.81 27.68
CA GLU A 37 17.21 17.31 27.25
C GLU A 37 18.30 16.22 27.23
N ARG A 38 18.16 15.19 28.08
CA ARG A 38 19.08 14.03 28.14
C ARG A 38 18.68 12.92 27.18
N GLY A 39 17.54 13.03 26.51
CA GLY A 39 16.95 12.00 25.66
C GLY A 39 16.17 10.94 26.44
N THR A 40 15.84 11.20 27.71
CA THR A 40 15.12 10.25 28.56
C THR A 40 13.63 10.28 28.24
N VAL A 41 13.03 9.09 28.09
CA VAL A 41 11.59 8.89 27.88
C VAL A 41 10.95 8.53 29.21
N HIS A 42 10.08 9.41 29.73
CA HIS A 42 9.58 9.32 31.11
C HIS A 42 8.34 8.43 31.29
N GLY A 43 7.66 8.04 30.22
CA GLY A 43 6.47 7.18 30.27
C GLY A 43 6.03 6.69 28.90
N ALA A 44 5.16 5.67 28.85
CA ALA A 44 4.63 5.15 27.58
C ALA A 44 3.84 6.20 26.79
N GLU A 45 3.26 7.21 27.44
CA GLU A 45 2.54 8.30 26.80
C GLU A 45 3.45 9.27 26.02
N TRP A 46 4.77 9.08 26.10
CA TRP A 46 5.77 9.81 25.31
C TRP A 46 6.21 9.03 24.06
N VAL A 47 5.56 7.89 23.78
CA VAL A 47 5.87 7.02 22.65
C VAL A 47 4.71 7.01 21.67
N ALA A 48 4.93 7.54 20.46
CA ALA A 48 4.01 7.44 19.34
C ALA A 48 4.30 6.15 18.56
N HIS A 49 3.29 5.30 18.37
CA HIS A 49 3.42 4.00 17.72
C HIS A 49 2.09 3.55 17.11
N PRO A 50 2.02 2.48 16.31
CA PRO A 50 0.79 2.07 15.62
C PRO A 50 -0.49 1.91 16.48
N ALA A 51 -0.36 1.59 17.77
CA ALA A 51 -1.49 1.47 18.70
C ALA A 51 -1.84 2.78 19.43
N SER A 52 -0.93 3.76 19.42
CA SER A 52 -1.12 5.12 19.94
C SER A 52 -0.44 6.10 18.98
N PRO A 53 -1.05 6.36 17.81
CA PRO A 53 -0.34 6.93 16.66
C PRO A 53 -0.11 8.45 16.76
N GLN A 54 -0.73 9.13 17.72
CA GLN A 54 -0.72 10.60 17.81
C GLN A 54 -0.26 11.06 19.19
N LEU A 55 0.71 11.97 19.21
CA LEU A 55 1.09 12.79 20.37
C LEU A 55 1.16 14.26 19.95
N ALA A 56 1.35 15.17 20.91
CA ALA A 56 1.52 16.59 20.61
C ALA A 56 2.69 16.79 19.61
N GLY A 57 2.38 17.32 18.43
CA GLY A 57 3.36 17.60 17.38
C GLY A 57 3.90 16.38 16.62
N ILE A 58 3.41 15.15 16.86
CA ILE A 58 3.85 13.99 16.09
C ILE A 58 2.71 13.02 15.79
N GLU A 59 2.66 12.58 14.54
CA GLU A 59 1.76 11.54 14.07
C GLU A 59 2.56 10.47 13.33
N VAL A 60 2.32 9.21 13.68
CA VAL A 60 2.99 8.04 13.10
C VAL A 60 1.98 7.08 12.46
N PRO A 61 2.43 6.23 11.52
CA PRO A 61 1.55 5.25 10.87
C PRO A 61 0.91 4.26 11.83
N LYS A 62 -0.32 3.84 11.50
CA LYS A 62 -1.14 2.93 12.32
C LYS A 62 -0.87 1.44 12.07
N GLN A 63 0.04 1.11 11.17
CA GLN A 63 0.32 -0.26 10.75
C GLN A 63 1.77 -0.44 10.32
N ALA A 64 2.21 -1.70 10.19
CA ALA A 64 3.47 -2.01 9.56
C ALA A 64 3.34 -1.94 8.03
N ALA A 65 4.36 -1.40 7.36
CA ALA A 65 4.40 -1.20 5.91
C ALA A 65 5.85 -1.09 5.43
N ALA A 66 6.08 -1.30 4.13
CA ALA A 66 7.40 -1.11 3.54
C ALA A 66 7.79 0.37 3.46
N ASP A 67 6.79 1.24 3.34
CA ASP A 67 6.94 2.69 3.31
C ASP A 67 6.13 3.37 4.41
N HIS A 68 6.71 4.37 5.05
CA HIS A 68 6.07 5.14 6.13
C HIS A 68 6.20 6.64 5.90
N ARG A 69 5.23 7.38 6.45
CA ARG A 69 5.27 8.84 6.55
C ARG A 69 4.88 9.24 7.97
N LEU A 70 5.76 9.96 8.65
CA LEU A 70 5.49 10.56 9.95
C LEU A 70 5.34 12.07 9.75
N ALA A 71 4.28 12.65 10.31
CA ALA A 71 4.10 14.10 10.33
C ALA A 71 4.66 14.65 11.64
N VAL A 72 5.45 15.73 11.56
CA VAL A 72 6.11 16.35 12.70
C VAL A 72 5.87 17.85 12.68
N ASP A 73 5.28 18.39 13.74
CA ASP A 73 5.20 19.83 14.03
C ASP A 73 6.01 20.11 15.31
N LEU A 74 7.25 20.57 15.11
CA LEU A 74 8.19 20.87 16.19
C LEU A 74 7.79 22.09 17.02
N ASP A 75 6.91 22.96 16.51
CA ASP A 75 6.38 24.11 17.26
C ASP A 75 5.20 23.72 18.17
N ALA A 76 4.53 22.61 17.86
CA ALA A 76 3.48 22.04 18.70
C ALA A 76 4.03 21.17 19.85
N MET A 77 5.35 20.98 19.92
CA MET A 77 6.01 20.20 20.97
C MET A 77 5.97 20.94 22.31
N PRO A 78 5.60 20.27 23.43
CA PRO A 78 5.72 20.85 24.76
C PRO A 78 7.16 21.28 25.09
N ASP A 79 7.34 22.37 25.84
CA ASP A 79 8.67 22.95 26.14
C ASP A 79 9.66 22.02 26.83
N HIS A 80 9.17 20.98 27.52
CA HIS A 80 10.02 19.99 28.18
C HIS A 80 10.58 18.93 27.21
N ILE A 81 10.04 18.84 25.99
CA ILE A 81 10.53 17.94 24.94
C ILE A 81 11.68 18.61 24.17
N HIS A 82 12.82 17.94 24.16
CA HIS A 82 14.04 18.44 23.53
C HIS A 82 14.56 17.51 22.43
N ARG A 83 14.02 16.28 22.36
CA ARG A 83 14.41 15.25 21.41
C ARG A 83 13.20 14.49 20.90
N VAL A 84 13.17 14.25 19.59
CA VAL A 84 12.25 13.33 18.92
C VAL A 84 13.10 12.26 18.24
N THR A 85 12.93 11.00 18.63
CA THR A 85 13.73 9.90 18.11
C THR A 85 12.86 9.01 17.23
N VAL A 86 13.23 8.82 15.97
CA VAL A 86 12.50 7.95 15.04
C VAL A 86 12.96 6.51 15.20
N LEU A 87 12.00 5.61 15.39
CA LEU A 87 12.21 4.20 15.67
C LEU A 87 11.68 3.35 14.51
N LEU A 88 12.48 2.38 14.08
CA LEU A 88 12.05 1.33 13.14
C LEU A 88 12.19 -0.03 13.83
N ALA A 89 11.25 -0.93 13.65
CA ALA A 89 11.32 -2.29 14.20
C ALA A 89 10.69 -3.32 13.26
N LEU A 90 11.18 -4.55 13.30
CA LEU A 90 10.60 -5.66 12.55
C LEU A 90 9.39 -6.23 13.31
N PRO A 91 8.26 -6.53 12.64
CA PRO A 91 7.13 -7.17 13.28
C PRO A 91 7.51 -8.53 13.88
N ALA A 92 7.26 -8.73 15.18
CA ALA A 92 7.54 -10.00 15.84
C ALA A 92 6.46 -11.06 15.52
N GLY A 93 6.88 -12.27 15.11
CA GLY A 93 6.02 -13.46 15.06
C GLY A 93 5.12 -13.62 13.83
N VAL A 94 5.25 -12.76 12.81
CA VAL A 94 4.40 -12.78 11.61
C VAL A 94 5.27 -12.82 10.34
N GLY A 95 5.63 -14.01 9.87
CA GLY A 95 6.03 -14.29 8.47
C GLY A 95 7.07 -13.40 7.75
N GLY A 96 7.85 -12.58 8.45
CA GLY A 96 8.78 -11.61 7.88
C GLY A 96 10.24 -11.84 8.27
N PRO A 97 11.17 -11.01 7.76
CA PRO A 97 12.58 -11.09 8.13
C PRO A 97 12.77 -10.89 9.63
N ALA A 98 13.58 -11.75 10.25
CA ALA A 98 13.82 -11.70 11.70
C ALA A 98 14.87 -10.64 12.12
N ARG A 99 15.63 -10.11 11.16
CA ARG A 99 16.73 -9.16 11.37
C ARG A 99 16.91 -8.25 10.15
N PHE A 100 17.39 -7.03 10.36
CA PHE A 100 17.55 -6.04 9.30
C PHE A 100 18.67 -6.40 8.31
N GLY A 101 19.67 -7.20 8.71
CA GLY A 101 20.78 -7.60 7.83
C GLY A 101 20.42 -8.51 6.66
N VAL A 102 19.18 -8.98 6.57
CA VAL A 102 18.67 -9.74 5.42
C VAL A 102 17.71 -8.94 4.54
N MET A 103 17.60 -7.63 4.78
CA MET A 103 16.74 -6.70 4.05
C MET A 103 17.56 -5.66 3.29
N ALA A 104 16.91 -4.96 2.37
CA ALA A 104 17.45 -3.70 1.86
C ALA A 104 17.63 -2.71 3.03
N ALA A 105 18.71 -1.93 2.97
CA ALA A 105 19.01 -0.91 3.96
C ALA A 105 17.86 0.11 4.01
N PRO A 106 17.22 0.35 5.18
CA PRO A 106 16.17 1.34 5.28
C PRO A 106 16.70 2.74 4.92
N PHE A 107 15.97 3.45 4.07
CA PHE A 107 16.22 4.84 3.74
C PHE A 107 15.24 5.73 4.49
N VAL A 108 15.73 6.86 5.01
CA VAL A 108 14.91 7.86 5.71
C VAL A 108 15.19 9.25 5.15
N ALA A 109 14.14 9.93 4.70
CA ALA A 109 14.20 11.30 4.21
C ALA A 109 13.37 12.23 5.10
N VAL A 110 13.95 13.35 5.50
CA VAL A 110 13.27 14.47 6.14
C VAL A 110 12.93 15.50 5.06
N THR A 111 11.64 15.75 4.86
CA THR A 111 11.13 16.67 3.84
C THR A 111 10.32 17.80 4.48
N GLY A 112 10.12 18.87 3.72
CA GLY A 112 9.04 19.81 3.98
C GLY A 112 7.66 19.26 3.64
N LEU A 113 6.64 20.03 4.03
CA LEU A 113 5.24 19.74 3.67
C LEU A 113 4.97 19.88 2.17
N ASP A 114 5.83 20.59 1.46
CA ASP A 114 5.85 20.75 0.00
C ASP A 114 6.57 19.60 -0.72
N GLY A 115 7.12 18.64 0.03
CA GLY A 115 7.90 17.51 -0.50
C GLY A 115 9.37 17.82 -0.74
N THR A 116 9.84 19.06 -0.49
CA THR A 116 11.25 19.42 -0.67
C THR A 116 12.11 18.66 0.34
N GLU A 117 13.05 17.85 -0.14
CA GLU A 117 13.93 17.06 0.73
C GLU A 117 15.01 17.92 1.39
N ILE A 118 15.05 17.89 2.72
CA ILE A 118 15.99 18.63 3.56
C ILE A 118 17.22 17.76 3.84
N ALA A 119 16.99 16.50 4.22
CA ALA A 119 18.07 15.56 4.51
C ALA A 119 17.65 14.11 4.26
N GLY A 120 18.56 13.31 3.70
CA GLY A 120 18.37 11.87 3.46
C GLY A 120 19.40 11.04 4.22
N TYR A 121 19.04 9.84 4.65
CA TYR A 121 19.95 8.92 5.34
C TYR A 121 19.62 7.45 5.04
N THR A 122 20.57 6.75 4.43
CA THR A 122 20.51 5.29 4.25
C THR A 122 21.15 4.59 5.45
N ILE A 123 20.41 3.74 6.13
CA ILE A 123 20.89 3.02 7.32
C ILE A 123 21.59 1.74 6.91
N THR A 124 22.92 1.81 6.75
CA THR A 124 23.78 0.68 6.45
C THR A 124 24.29 -0.02 7.72
N ASP A 125 25.01 -1.13 7.55
CA ASP A 125 25.70 -1.86 8.64
C ASP A 125 24.79 -2.45 9.72
N LEU A 126 23.57 -2.84 9.33
CA LEU A 126 22.68 -3.67 10.16
C LEU A 126 22.92 -5.16 9.84
N ASP A 127 22.98 -5.99 10.88
CA ASP A 127 23.09 -7.45 10.79
C ASP A 127 22.00 -8.11 11.65
N SER A 128 22.29 -8.37 12.92
CA SER A 128 21.45 -9.16 13.84
C SER A 128 20.30 -8.38 14.47
N GLU A 129 20.21 -7.09 14.19
CA GLU A 129 19.30 -6.17 14.85
C GLU A 129 17.87 -6.31 14.30
N SER A 130 16.89 -6.23 15.20
CA SER A 130 15.45 -6.26 14.86
C SER A 130 14.73 -4.95 15.15
N ALA A 131 15.48 -3.97 15.68
CA ALA A 131 15.05 -2.60 15.91
C ALA A 131 16.20 -1.64 15.62
N VAL A 132 15.90 -0.43 15.15
CA VAL A 132 16.91 0.60 14.89
C VAL A 132 16.37 1.99 15.21
N THR A 133 17.20 2.79 15.88
CA THR A 133 17.02 4.23 15.98
C THR A 133 17.53 4.86 14.69
N ALA A 134 16.63 5.36 13.86
CA ALA A 134 16.96 5.88 12.53
C ALA A 134 17.63 7.25 12.61
N LEU A 135 16.90 8.24 13.12
CA LEU A 135 17.35 9.62 13.27
C LEU A 135 16.80 10.24 14.55
N GLU A 136 17.44 11.34 14.96
CA GLU A 136 16.98 12.18 16.06
C GLU A 136 16.77 13.61 15.56
N LEU A 137 15.62 14.21 15.86
CA LEU A 137 15.43 15.65 15.82
C LEU A 137 15.68 16.18 17.23
N TYR A 138 16.59 17.13 17.39
CA TYR A 138 16.95 17.65 18.70
C TYR A 138 17.09 19.17 18.69
N ARG A 139 16.74 19.78 19.81
CA ARG A 139 16.82 21.24 20.01
C ARG A 139 18.16 21.60 20.64
N ARG A 140 18.89 22.54 20.04
CA ARG A 140 20.14 23.10 20.59
C ARG A 140 20.16 24.61 20.37
N GLN A 141 20.32 25.36 21.47
CA GLN A 141 20.32 26.84 21.45
C GLN A 141 19.07 27.42 20.77
N GLY A 142 17.90 26.84 21.03
CA GLY A 142 16.62 27.30 20.49
C GLY A 142 16.29 26.82 19.08
N ALA A 143 17.25 26.29 18.32
CA ALA A 143 17.05 25.77 16.96
C ALA A 143 17.01 24.24 16.92
N TRP A 144 16.17 23.70 16.04
CA TRP A 144 16.08 22.26 15.80
C TRP A 144 17.10 21.79 14.74
N LYS A 145 17.63 20.58 14.95
CA LYS A 145 18.58 19.91 14.06
C LYS A 145 18.19 18.46 13.93
N VAL A 146 18.51 17.85 12.78
CA VAL A 146 18.43 16.40 12.58
C VAL A 146 19.81 15.78 12.75
N ARG A 147 19.87 14.58 13.32
CA ARG A 147 21.06 13.74 13.44
C ARG A 147 20.78 12.36 12.87
N ALA A 148 21.64 11.88 11.97
CA ALA A 148 21.63 10.48 11.55
C ALA A 148 22.22 9.60 12.66
N VAL A 149 21.49 8.58 13.11
CA VAL A 149 21.91 7.74 14.26
C VAL A 149 22.24 6.31 13.84
N GLY A 150 21.32 5.63 13.15
CA GLY A 150 21.48 4.25 12.69
C GLY A 150 21.97 3.27 13.77
N GLN A 151 21.46 3.38 14.99
CA GLN A 151 21.84 2.48 16.07
C GLN A 151 20.85 1.32 16.15
N GLY A 152 21.31 0.12 15.80
CA GLY A 152 20.51 -1.09 15.86
C GLY A 152 20.53 -1.76 17.24
N TYR A 153 19.48 -2.53 17.52
CA TYR A 153 19.28 -3.30 18.74
C TYR A 153 18.89 -4.74 18.42
N ALA A 154 19.76 -5.70 18.75
CA ALA A 154 19.47 -7.14 18.64
C ALA A 154 18.33 -7.58 19.58
N GLY A 155 18.24 -6.95 20.76
CA GLY A 155 17.13 -7.16 21.71
C GLY A 155 15.80 -6.53 21.30
N GLY A 156 15.68 -6.01 20.07
CA GLY A 156 14.47 -5.47 19.50
C GLY A 156 13.95 -4.21 20.21
N LEU A 157 12.66 -3.95 20.04
CA LEU A 157 12.00 -2.73 20.51
C LEU A 157 12.11 -2.55 22.03
N ALA A 158 12.05 -3.64 22.80
CA ALA A 158 12.17 -3.59 24.26
C ALA A 158 13.55 -3.08 24.71
N ALA A 159 14.63 -3.59 24.11
CA ALA A 159 15.99 -3.15 24.43
C ALA A 159 16.22 -1.68 24.03
N MET A 160 15.67 -1.26 22.88
CA MET A 160 15.74 0.12 22.41
C MET A 160 15.00 1.10 23.34
N LEU A 161 13.78 0.76 23.77
CA LEU A 161 13.01 1.59 24.71
C LEU A 161 13.67 1.64 26.10
N HIS A 162 14.25 0.53 26.55
CA HIS A 162 14.98 0.48 27.82
C HIS A 162 16.23 1.38 27.78
N ASP A 163 16.97 1.39 26.66
CA ASP A 163 18.13 2.27 26.46
C ASP A 163 17.76 3.76 26.53
N GLN A 164 16.52 4.10 26.16
CA GLN A 164 15.95 5.45 26.28
C GLN A 164 15.43 5.78 27.70
N GLY A 165 15.59 4.87 28.66
CA GLY A 165 15.21 5.07 30.06
C GLY A 165 13.76 4.72 30.41
N LEU A 166 13.00 4.11 29.49
CA LEU A 166 11.60 3.76 29.75
C LEU A 166 11.50 2.54 30.69
N ALA A 167 10.94 2.73 31.89
CA ALA A 167 10.82 1.67 32.89
C ALA A 167 9.91 0.51 32.44
N GLU A 168 8.84 0.80 31.71
CA GLU A 168 7.87 -0.19 31.19
C GLU A 168 8.18 -0.67 29.76
N ALA A 169 9.45 -0.59 29.33
CA ALA A 169 9.88 -0.88 27.97
C ALA A 169 9.41 -2.25 27.43
N THR A 170 9.53 -3.30 28.24
CA THR A 170 9.13 -4.67 27.84
C THR A 170 7.63 -4.77 27.59
N ASP A 171 6.83 -4.22 28.51
CA ASP A 171 5.37 -4.27 28.44
C ASP A 171 4.85 -3.44 27.26
N LEU A 172 5.41 -2.24 27.05
CA LEU A 172 5.05 -1.41 25.91
C LEU A 172 5.44 -2.06 24.58
N ALA A 173 6.65 -2.63 24.48
CA ALA A 173 7.07 -3.33 23.27
C ALA A 173 6.15 -4.53 22.95
N ALA A 174 5.72 -5.28 23.97
CA ALA A 174 4.75 -6.37 23.80
C ALA A 174 3.40 -5.84 23.28
N ARG A 175 2.88 -4.75 23.85
CA ARG A 175 1.63 -4.11 23.38
C ARG A 175 1.73 -3.64 21.93
N ILE A 176 2.87 -3.05 21.54
CA ILE A 176 3.14 -2.59 20.18
C ILE A 176 3.14 -3.80 19.22
N ASN A 177 3.91 -4.84 19.54
CA ASN A 177 4.00 -6.04 18.73
C ASN A 177 2.65 -6.74 18.59
N GLU A 178 1.86 -6.82 19.66
CA GLU A 178 0.53 -7.43 19.61
C GLU A 178 -0.46 -6.59 18.79
N ALA A 179 -0.41 -5.26 18.90
CA ALA A 179 -1.23 -4.36 18.09
C ALA A 179 -0.90 -4.48 16.60
N VAL A 180 0.39 -4.54 16.27
CA VAL A 180 0.88 -4.75 14.90
C VAL A 180 0.50 -6.13 14.40
N ALA A 181 0.67 -7.19 15.20
CA ALA A 181 0.28 -8.55 14.83
C ALA A 181 -1.23 -8.66 14.60
N ARG A 182 -2.07 -8.00 15.41
CA ARG A 182 -3.53 -7.90 15.16
C ARG A 182 -3.87 -7.06 13.93
N GLY A 183 -3.07 -6.03 13.63
CA GLY A 183 -3.20 -5.25 12.39
C GLY A 183 -2.90 -6.12 11.17
N MET A 184 -1.73 -6.78 11.17
CA MET A 184 -1.30 -7.67 10.10
C MET A 184 -2.19 -8.91 9.97
N ALA A 185 -2.66 -9.52 11.06
CA ALA A 185 -3.59 -10.63 11.01
C ALA A 185 -4.94 -10.23 10.41
N ARG A 186 -5.41 -8.98 10.61
CA ARG A 186 -6.59 -8.46 9.91
C ARG A 186 -6.32 -8.19 8.43
N SER A 187 -5.08 -7.84 8.08
CA SER A 187 -4.63 -7.70 6.69
C SER A 187 -4.33 -9.04 5.99
N VAL A 188 -4.16 -10.15 6.75
CA VAL A 188 -3.74 -11.48 6.26
C VAL A 188 -4.82 -12.57 6.47
N ALA A 189 -5.85 -12.36 7.29
CA ALA A 189 -6.81 -13.42 7.61
C ALA A 189 -7.75 -13.76 6.45
N GLN A 190 -7.59 -14.99 5.94
CA GLN A 190 -8.64 -15.81 5.36
C GLN A 190 -9.81 -15.99 6.34
N PRO A 191 -11.08 -16.10 5.89
CA PRO A 191 -12.20 -16.52 6.74
C PRO A 191 -11.94 -17.94 7.28
N PRO A 192 -12.26 -18.25 8.54
CA PRO A 192 -12.16 -19.62 9.03
C PRO A 192 -13.15 -20.53 8.28
N PRO A 193 -12.80 -21.79 7.98
CA PRO A 193 -13.74 -22.74 7.42
C PRO A 193 -14.84 -23.02 8.47
N ARG A 194 -16.10 -22.79 8.09
CA ARG A 194 -17.25 -23.15 8.91
C ARG A 194 -17.28 -24.67 9.10
N SER A 195 -17.06 -25.12 10.33
CA SER A 195 -17.29 -26.51 10.72
C SER A 195 -18.80 -26.79 10.71
N GLU A 196 -19.24 -27.71 9.86
CA GLU A 196 -20.60 -28.27 9.94
C GLU A 196 -20.75 -29.08 11.24
N GLY A 197 -21.78 -28.74 12.02
CA GLY A 197 -22.34 -29.59 13.08
C GLY A 197 -21.85 -29.28 14.50
N ASP A 198 -22.65 -28.53 15.26
CA ASP A 198 -23.42 -29.11 16.36
C ASP A 198 -24.45 -28.06 16.83
N GLY A 199 -25.72 -28.32 16.51
CA GLY A 199 -26.82 -27.62 17.11
C GLY A 199 -27.03 -28.15 18.51
N ARG A 200 -26.72 -27.36 19.55
CA ARG A 200 -27.34 -27.55 20.86
C ARG A 200 -27.43 -26.26 21.67
N VAL A 201 -28.64 -25.73 21.60
CA VAL A 201 -29.34 -24.92 22.59
C VAL A 201 -28.77 -25.09 24.00
N ARG A 202 -28.28 -23.99 24.58
CA ARG A 202 -28.36 -23.77 26.03
C ARG A 202 -28.86 -22.36 26.31
N THR A 203 -30.17 -22.29 26.50
CA THR A 203 -30.85 -21.21 27.21
C THR A 203 -30.43 -21.21 28.68
N SER A 204 -30.00 -20.08 29.23
CA SER A 204 -30.29 -19.74 30.61
C SER A 204 -30.18 -18.23 30.84
N ALA A 205 -31.27 -17.70 31.40
CA ALA A 205 -31.58 -16.31 31.63
C ALA A 205 -30.85 -15.70 32.84
N ALA A 206 -30.93 -14.37 32.86
CA ALA A 206 -30.57 -13.40 33.90
C ALA A 206 -30.84 -13.78 35.37
N GLY A 207 -30.02 -13.23 36.27
CA GLY A 207 -30.53 -12.53 37.46
C GLY A 207 -29.76 -12.66 38.79
N VAL A 208 -29.02 -11.59 39.14
CA VAL A 208 -28.96 -10.88 40.46
C VAL A 208 -28.56 -11.63 41.76
N GLY A 209 -27.48 -11.16 42.41
CA GLY A 209 -27.54 -10.69 43.82
C GLY A 209 -26.82 -11.46 44.95
N ALA A 210 -25.69 -10.89 45.41
CA ALA A 210 -25.21 -10.69 46.80
C ALA A 210 -24.81 -11.88 47.75
N ASP A 211 -23.50 -11.90 48.06
CA ASP A 211 -22.72 -12.07 49.34
C ASP A 211 -23.43 -12.21 50.72
N PRO A 212 -22.75 -12.54 51.87
CA PRO A 212 -21.30 -12.77 52.13
C PRO A 212 -20.91 -13.92 53.14
N ALA A 213 -19.59 -14.08 53.36
CA ALA A 213 -18.88 -14.22 54.66
C ALA A 213 -18.17 -15.55 55.06
N ALA A 214 -16.89 -15.37 55.43
CA ALA A 214 -16.17 -15.90 56.61
C ALA A 214 -15.11 -17.03 56.49
N THR A 215 -13.84 -16.58 56.46
CA THR A 215 -12.69 -16.87 57.38
C THR A 215 -11.99 -18.25 57.50
N THR A 216 -10.64 -18.18 57.35
CA THR A 216 -9.52 -18.82 58.12
C THR A 216 -9.33 -20.34 57.98
N SER A 217 -8.14 -20.97 58.01
CA SER A 217 -6.70 -20.66 58.14
C SER A 217 -5.98 -22.02 57.98
N GLY A 218 -4.87 -22.15 57.24
CA GLY A 218 -3.51 -22.18 57.80
C GLY A 218 -2.76 -23.46 57.37
N GLY A 219 -1.52 -23.32 56.91
CA GLY A 219 -0.65 -24.43 56.49
C GLY A 219 0.44 -24.78 57.52
N ALA A 220 1.14 -25.89 57.29
CA ALA A 220 2.57 -26.07 57.57
C ALA A 220 3.07 -27.48 57.12
N ASP A 221 4.20 -27.47 56.42
CA ASP A 221 5.15 -28.56 56.05
C ASP A 221 5.89 -29.14 57.29
N PRO A 222 6.74 -30.22 57.27
CA PRO A 222 7.90 -30.40 56.35
C PRO A 222 8.41 -31.85 56.02
N ALA A 223 9.46 -31.90 55.17
CA ALA A 223 10.24 -33.06 54.66
C ALA A 223 11.12 -33.82 55.70
N PRO A 224 11.80 -34.95 55.32
CA PRO A 224 13.25 -34.90 55.03
C PRO A 224 13.91 -35.96 54.07
N ALA A 225 15.03 -35.55 53.44
CA ALA A 225 16.37 -36.16 53.18
C ALA A 225 16.67 -37.50 52.40
N GLN A 226 17.79 -37.46 51.64
CA GLN A 226 18.45 -38.45 50.72
C GLN A 226 19.43 -39.46 51.42
N PRO A 227 20.09 -40.46 50.74
CA PRO A 227 21.37 -40.23 49.99
C PRO A 227 21.75 -41.18 48.78
N GLN A 228 22.53 -40.63 47.82
CA GLN A 228 23.73 -41.12 47.04
C GLN A 228 23.90 -42.64 46.67
N THR A 229 24.40 -43.12 45.50
CA THR A 229 25.67 -42.83 44.77
C THR A 229 25.83 -43.66 43.45
N SER A 230 26.43 -43.06 42.41
CA SER A 230 27.40 -43.56 41.38
C SER A 230 27.34 -44.95 40.68
N GLN A 231 27.36 -44.95 39.33
CA GLN A 231 28.41 -45.60 38.48
C GLN A 231 28.26 -45.29 36.96
N GLN A 232 29.38 -44.97 36.31
CA GLN A 232 29.66 -44.89 34.85
C GLN A 232 30.79 -45.92 34.55
N PRO A 233 31.21 -46.25 33.30
CA PRO A 233 30.64 -46.02 31.95
C PRO A 233 30.69 -47.28 31.03
N GLN A 234 30.12 -47.22 29.81
CA GLN A 234 30.74 -47.61 28.51
C GLN A 234 29.72 -48.04 27.43
N GLY A 235 29.91 -47.52 26.21
CA GLY A 235 29.53 -48.19 24.96
C GLY A 235 28.44 -47.53 24.11
N ALA A 236 28.82 -46.56 23.27
CA ALA A 236 28.12 -46.30 22.00
C ALA A 236 28.62 -47.31 20.95
N PRO A 237 27.81 -47.68 19.93
CA PRO A 237 27.69 -46.81 18.76
C PRO A 237 26.28 -46.67 18.18
N ALA A 238 26.15 -45.66 17.32
CA ALA A 238 24.95 -45.14 16.68
C ALA A 238 24.22 -46.12 15.74
N THR A 239 22.90 -45.93 15.62
CA THR A 239 22.12 -46.04 14.36
C THR A 239 20.72 -45.47 14.60
N GLY A 240 20.50 -44.22 14.15
CA GLY A 240 19.19 -43.57 14.18
C GLY A 240 18.34 -44.02 13.00
N GLY A 241 17.27 -44.79 13.28
CA GLY A 241 16.15 -45.01 12.36
C GLY A 241 15.13 -43.87 12.48
N PRO A 242 14.37 -43.57 11.40
CA PRO A 242 13.53 -42.38 11.34
C PRO A 242 12.32 -42.51 12.27
N VAL A 243 12.08 -41.46 13.06
CA VAL A 243 10.85 -41.31 13.85
C VAL A 243 9.71 -41.01 12.87
N ASN A 244 8.70 -41.88 12.86
CA ASN A 244 7.48 -41.72 12.08
C ASN A 244 6.56 -40.68 12.77
N TYR A 245 6.20 -39.60 12.06
CA TYR A 245 5.32 -38.51 12.52
C TYR A 245 3.93 -38.54 11.86
N GLU A 246 3.33 -39.72 11.70
CA GLU A 246 1.94 -39.81 11.24
C GLU A 246 0.96 -39.55 12.40
N HIS A 247 0.55 -38.29 12.55
CA HIS A 247 -0.63 -37.90 13.33
C HIS A 247 -1.90 -37.99 12.47
N PRO A 248 -2.95 -38.70 12.90
CA PRO A 248 -4.18 -38.89 12.13
C PRO A 248 -5.12 -37.68 12.27
N ALA A 249 -4.74 -36.53 11.71
CA ALA A 249 -5.64 -35.37 11.51
C ALA A 249 -5.13 -34.33 10.49
N ARG A 250 -4.08 -34.62 9.71
CA ARG A 250 -3.61 -33.72 8.65
C ARG A 250 -4.36 -34.04 7.35
N ARG A 251 -5.48 -33.36 7.08
CA ARG A 251 -5.95 -33.22 5.70
C ARG A 251 -4.91 -32.33 5.01
N THR A 252 -4.05 -32.95 4.20
CA THR A 252 -3.13 -32.26 3.29
C THR A 252 -3.93 -31.31 2.41
N ALA A 253 -3.79 -30.01 2.64
CA ALA A 253 -3.99 -29.04 1.56
C ALA A 253 -3.10 -29.49 0.39
N ALA A 254 -3.63 -29.48 -0.83
CA ALA A 254 -2.83 -29.84 -1.99
C ALA A 254 -1.57 -28.95 -2.02
N PRO A 255 -0.38 -29.50 -2.25
CA PRO A 255 0.82 -28.69 -2.40
C PRO A 255 0.60 -27.68 -3.55
N PRO A 256 1.13 -26.44 -3.43
CA PRO A 256 0.99 -25.45 -4.49
C PRO A 256 1.51 -26.02 -5.81
N THR A 257 0.76 -25.83 -6.89
CA THR A 257 1.19 -26.27 -8.23
C THR A 257 2.55 -25.65 -8.54
N PRO A 258 3.56 -26.42 -8.98
CA PRO A 258 4.90 -25.88 -9.23
C PRO A 258 4.86 -24.72 -10.24
N ALA A 259 5.81 -23.78 -10.12
CA ALA A 259 5.94 -22.70 -11.09
C ALA A 259 6.18 -23.26 -12.50
N PRO A 260 5.47 -22.77 -13.53
CA PRO A 260 5.81 -23.11 -14.90
C PRO A 260 7.27 -22.72 -15.12
N THR A 261 8.10 -23.70 -15.47
CA THR A 261 9.55 -23.52 -15.57
C THR A 261 9.93 -23.35 -17.03
N ALA A 262 10.70 -22.30 -17.35
CA ALA A 262 11.25 -22.11 -18.67
C ALA A 262 12.20 -23.26 -19.07
N PRO A 263 12.27 -23.64 -20.36
CA PRO A 263 13.33 -24.53 -20.84
C PRO A 263 14.72 -23.92 -20.54
N PRO A 264 15.74 -24.73 -20.22
CA PRO A 264 17.07 -24.22 -19.94
C PRO A 264 17.62 -23.44 -21.14
N ALA A 265 18.08 -22.22 -20.89
CA ALA A 265 18.65 -21.35 -21.91
C ALA A 265 19.92 -21.97 -22.51
N ALA A 266 20.15 -21.76 -23.81
CA ALA A 266 21.42 -22.11 -24.42
C ALA A 266 22.56 -21.26 -23.82
N PRO A 267 23.80 -21.78 -23.71
CA PRO A 267 24.92 -21.03 -23.15
C PRO A 267 25.10 -19.67 -23.85
N GLY A 268 25.01 -18.57 -23.10
CA GLY A 268 25.14 -17.20 -23.61
C GLY A 268 23.84 -16.56 -24.13
N GLN A 269 22.69 -17.25 -24.03
CA GLN A 269 21.38 -16.66 -24.31
C GLN A 269 20.60 -16.43 -23.01
N PRO A 270 19.82 -15.34 -22.91
CA PRO A 270 18.91 -15.13 -21.78
C PRO A 270 17.82 -16.22 -21.76
N ALA A 271 17.32 -16.56 -20.57
CA ALA A 271 16.19 -17.46 -20.42
C ALA A 271 14.95 -16.85 -21.08
N GLN A 272 14.12 -17.68 -21.72
CA GLN A 272 12.84 -17.22 -22.26
C GLN A 272 11.89 -16.92 -21.09
N PRO A 273 11.27 -15.73 -21.05
CA PRO A 273 10.27 -15.40 -20.03
C PRO A 273 9.09 -16.36 -20.08
N VAL A 274 8.52 -16.69 -18.93
CA VAL A 274 7.33 -17.55 -18.82
C VAL A 274 6.30 -16.87 -17.94
N ALA A 275 5.06 -16.76 -18.40
CA ALA A 275 4.00 -16.17 -17.59
C ALA A 275 3.73 -16.99 -16.33
N GLY A 276 3.73 -16.32 -15.18
CA GLY A 276 3.54 -16.91 -13.86
C GLY A 276 4.75 -17.66 -13.32
N ASP A 277 5.97 -17.35 -13.78
CA ASP A 277 7.22 -17.92 -13.27
C ASP A 277 7.73 -17.25 -11.97
N ALA A 278 7.17 -16.10 -11.61
CA ALA A 278 7.40 -15.46 -10.32
C ALA A 278 6.97 -16.36 -9.14
N SER A 279 7.45 -16.01 -7.93
CA SER A 279 7.07 -16.74 -6.71
C SER A 279 5.61 -16.49 -6.34
N GLY A 280 4.94 -17.51 -5.80
CA GLY A 280 3.54 -17.42 -5.38
C GLY A 280 2.87 -18.78 -5.21
N TRP A 281 1.79 -18.83 -4.46
CA TRP A 281 1.02 -20.03 -4.15
C TRP A 281 -0.03 -20.33 -5.23
N THR A 282 -0.60 -19.28 -5.81
CA THR A 282 -1.62 -19.36 -6.88
C THR A 282 -1.11 -18.72 -8.17
N MET A 283 -1.71 -19.06 -9.30
CA MET A 283 -1.39 -18.40 -10.57
C MET A 283 -1.67 -16.89 -10.51
N ASP A 284 -2.75 -16.50 -9.82
CA ASP A 284 -3.13 -15.11 -9.63
C ASP A 284 -2.04 -14.30 -8.90
N GLU A 285 -1.49 -14.87 -7.82
CA GLU A 285 -0.38 -14.28 -7.05
C GLU A 285 0.90 -14.17 -7.87
N ARG A 286 1.22 -15.19 -8.68
CA ARG A 286 2.42 -15.19 -9.50
C ARG A 286 2.35 -14.14 -10.60
N LEU A 287 1.22 -14.03 -11.30
CA LEU A 287 1.04 -13.01 -12.33
C LEU A 287 1.07 -11.60 -11.73
N TYR A 288 0.45 -11.40 -10.55
CA TYR A 288 0.55 -10.13 -9.82
C TYR A 288 2.01 -9.79 -9.47
N ASN A 289 2.76 -10.73 -8.89
CA ASN A 289 4.15 -10.53 -8.51
C ASN A 289 5.06 -10.31 -9.73
N GLN A 290 4.76 -10.95 -10.86
CA GLN A 290 5.51 -10.75 -12.10
C GLN A 290 5.29 -9.36 -12.69
N VAL A 291 4.04 -8.88 -12.75
CA VAL A 291 3.75 -7.49 -13.17
C VAL A 291 4.43 -6.48 -12.25
N TRP A 292 4.43 -6.74 -10.93
CA TRP A 292 5.15 -5.90 -9.97
C TRP A 292 6.67 -5.91 -10.21
N GLY A 293 7.26 -7.08 -10.47
CA GLY A 293 8.67 -7.21 -10.80
C GLY A 293 9.05 -6.42 -12.06
N MET A 294 8.25 -6.52 -13.12
CA MET A 294 8.45 -5.74 -14.35
C MET A 294 8.40 -4.22 -14.10
N PHE A 295 7.48 -3.76 -13.24
CA PHE A 295 7.41 -2.36 -12.83
C PHE A 295 8.69 -1.91 -12.11
N GLU A 296 9.16 -2.70 -11.14
CA GLU A 296 10.37 -2.41 -10.37
C GLU A 296 11.62 -2.42 -11.25
N ASP A 297 11.75 -3.39 -12.15
CA ASP A 297 12.90 -3.52 -13.05
C ASP A 297 12.96 -2.38 -14.05
N LEU A 298 11.81 -1.94 -14.60
CA LEU A 298 11.74 -0.77 -15.48
C LEU A 298 12.14 0.52 -14.74
N ALA A 299 11.67 0.70 -13.50
CA ALA A 299 12.09 1.82 -12.65
C ALA A 299 13.60 1.80 -12.42
N ARG A 300 14.15 0.64 -12.04
CA ARG A 300 15.55 0.45 -11.68
C ARG A 300 16.50 0.65 -12.87
N THR A 301 16.21 0.06 -14.03
CA THR A 301 17.05 0.22 -15.23
C THR A 301 17.05 1.67 -15.72
N THR A 302 15.88 2.33 -15.66
CA THR A 302 15.77 3.75 -16.03
C THR A 302 16.56 4.65 -15.07
N ALA A 303 16.50 4.39 -13.76
CA ALA A 303 17.30 5.11 -12.78
C ALA A 303 18.81 4.94 -13.05
N ALA A 304 19.25 3.71 -13.30
CA ALA A 304 20.65 3.42 -13.61
C ALA A 304 21.13 4.15 -14.86
N TYR A 305 20.30 4.20 -15.91
CA TYR A 305 20.57 4.98 -17.12
C TYR A 305 20.69 6.48 -16.82
N ARG A 306 19.67 7.08 -16.17
CA ARG A 306 19.66 8.52 -15.85
C ARG A 306 20.87 8.90 -14.99
N SER A 307 21.16 8.14 -13.94
CA SER A 307 22.34 8.36 -13.08
C SER A 307 23.66 8.22 -13.84
N ALA A 308 23.77 7.31 -14.81
CA ALA A 308 24.98 7.17 -15.63
C ALA A 308 25.17 8.36 -16.58
N VAL A 309 24.07 8.91 -17.12
CA VAL A 309 24.10 10.13 -17.94
C VAL A 309 24.51 11.33 -17.09
N ASP A 310 23.91 11.52 -15.92
CA ASP A 310 24.26 12.61 -14.99
C ASP A 310 25.73 12.54 -14.55
N PHE A 311 26.23 11.32 -14.31
CA PHE A 311 27.64 11.10 -14.01
C PHE A 311 28.56 11.47 -15.17
N ALA A 312 28.19 11.11 -16.41
CA ALA A 312 28.94 11.48 -17.60
C ALA A 312 28.99 13.00 -17.77
N GLU A 313 27.88 13.69 -17.55
CA GLU A 313 27.77 15.16 -17.60
C GLU A 313 28.66 15.81 -16.54
N SER A 314 28.52 15.42 -15.27
CA SER A 314 29.34 15.96 -14.17
C SER A 314 30.83 15.74 -14.42
N ARG A 315 31.21 14.58 -14.97
CA ARG A 315 32.60 14.29 -15.34
C ARG A 315 33.09 15.22 -16.45
N MET A 316 32.28 15.44 -17.48
CA MET A 316 32.62 16.36 -18.57
C MET A 316 32.83 17.78 -18.05
N GLU A 317 31.91 18.29 -17.22
CA GLU A 317 32.02 19.61 -16.60
C GLU A 317 33.32 19.76 -15.80
N GLN A 318 33.66 18.78 -14.97
CA GLN A 318 34.92 18.79 -14.21
C GLN A 318 36.16 18.78 -15.11
N GLU A 319 36.15 18.02 -16.21
CA GLU A 319 37.25 18.00 -17.18
C GLU A 319 37.38 19.37 -17.90
N LEU A 320 36.26 20.00 -18.26
CA LEU A 320 36.23 21.33 -18.89
C LEU A 320 36.69 22.45 -17.93
N ASP A 321 36.25 22.42 -16.68
CA ASP A 321 36.66 23.38 -15.65
C ASP A 321 38.17 23.32 -15.38
N ARG A 322 38.74 22.11 -15.36
CA ARG A 322 40.20 21.92 -15.24
C ARG A 322 40.95 22.60 -16.38
N VAL A 323 40.48 22.44 -17.62
CA VAL A 323 41.08 23.10 -18.81
C VAL A 323 40.97 24.63 -18.72
N LEU A 324 39.88 25.16 -18.16
CA LEU A 324 39.69 26.60 -17.99
C LEU A 324 40.52 27.18 -16.83
N SER A 325 40.81 26.37 -15.81
CA SER A 325 41.55 26.79 -14.61
C SER A 325 43.05 26.99 -14.82
N ASP A 326 43.66 26.33 -15.82
CA ASP A 326 45.09 26.46 -16.13
C ASP A 326 45.32 27.55 -17.19
N PRO A 327 45.99 28.67 -16.83
CA PRO A 327 46.25 29.78 -17.75
C PRO A 327 47.05 29.38 -19.01
N ARG A 328 47.81 28.29 -18.96
CA ARG A 328 48.63 27.80 -20.09
C ARG A 328 47.85 26.98 -21.12
N THR A 329 46.72 26.40 -20.71
CA THR A 329 45.89 25.52 -21.53
C THR A 329 44.52 26.13 -21.83
N ARG A 330 44.32 27.41 -21.52
CA ARG A 330 43.05 28.12 -21.72
C ARG A 330 42.70 28.37 -23.19
N VAL A 331 43.71 28.65 -24.04
CA VAL A 331 43.54 29.03 -25.45
C VAL A 331 44.62 28.35 -26.31
N GLY A 332 44.21 27.72 -27.41
CA GLY A 332 45.10 27.09 -28.39
C GLY A 332 44.75 25.62 -28.68
N PRO A 333 45.46 24.98 -29.63
CA PRO A 333 45.12 23.64 -30.13
C PRO A 333 45.06 22.55 -29.06
N ALA A 334 45.90 22.64 -28.01
CA ALA A 334 45.88 21.70 -26.89
C ALA A 334 44.63 21.84 -26.02
N ALA A 335 44.13 23.08 -25.85
CA ALA A 335 42.88 23.36 -25.16
C ALA A 335 41.69 22.77 -25.92
N ASP A 336 41.69 22.94 -27.24
CA ASP A 336 40.64 22.47 -28.12
C ASP A 336 40.62 20.93 -28.19
N SER A 337 41.80 20.29 -28.23
CA SER A 337 41.93 18.83 -28.11
C SER A 337 41.37 18.32 -26.79
N ALA A 338 41.74 18.92 -25.66
CA ALA A 338 41.26 18.48 -24.34
C ALA A 338 39.73 18.60 -24.19
N ARG A 339 39.12 19.67 -24.74
CA ARG A 339 37.67 19.82 -24.79
C ARG A 339 37.01 18.79 -25.70
N ALA A 340 37.61 18.49 -26.85
CA ALA A 340 37.13 17.46 -27.76
C ALA A 340 37.20 16.08 -27.10
N ASP A 341 38.30 15.76 -26.41
CA ASP A 341 38.49 14.50 -25.70
C ASP A 341 37.47 14.34 -24.54
N ALA A 342 37.21 15.40 -23.77
CA ALA A 342 36.20 15.37 -22.71
C ALA A 342 34.79 15.10 -23.26
N ARG A 343 34.43 15.75 -24.39
CA ARG A 343 33.15 15.52 -25.08
C ARG A 343 33.06 14.11 -25.67
N ALA A 344 34.15 13.58 -26.22
CA ALA A 344 34.20 12.21 -26.73
C ALA A 344 33.96 11.19 -25.62
N LYS A 345 34.66 11.31 -24.48
CA LYS A 345 34.43 10.43 -23.32
C LYS A 345 33.00 10.52 -22.78
N HIS A 346 32.42 11.72 -22.73
CA HIS A 346 31.02 11.89 -22.36
C HIS A 346 30.10 11.11 -23.31
N ALA A 347 30.28 11.29 -24.62
CA ALA A 347 29.50 10.58 -25.63
C ALA A 347 29.65 9.05 -25.50
N ASP A 348 30.88 8.55 -25.31
CA ASP A 348 31.15 7.12 -25.12
C ASP A 348 30.45 6.55 -23.88
N LEU A 349 30.42 7.29 -22.76
CA LEU A 349 29.74 6.87 -21.53
C LEU A 349 28.22 6.86 -21.71
N VAL A 350 27.64 7.88 -22.35
CA VAL A 350 26.21 7.95 -22.64
C VAL A 350 25.79 6.82 -23.60
N GLU A 351 26.60 6.52 -24.61
CA GLU A 351 26.35 5.41 -25.54
C GLU A 351 26.38 4.06 -24.82
N GLN A 352 27.34 3.84 -23.92
CA GLN A 352 27.41 2.62 -23.10
C GLN A 352 26.20 2.49 -22.16
N ALA A 353 25.80 3.58 -21.51
CA ALA A 353 24.61 3.60 -20.65
C ALA A 353 23.34 3.30 -21.47
N ARG A 354 23.21 3.89 -22.66
CA ARG A 354 22.09 3.64 -23.57
C ARG A 354 22.03 2.19 -24.03
N ALA A 355 23.17 1.61 -24.40
CA ALA A 355 23.24 0.20 -24.79
C ALA A 355 22.92 -0.77 -23.64
N ALA A 356 23.17 -0.39 -22.39
CA ALA A 356 22.71 -1.15 -21.24
C ALA A 356 21.18 -1.07 -21.09
N LEU A 357 20.62 0.14 -21.10
CA LEU A 357 19.18 0.37 -21.05
C LEU A 357 18.44 -0.37 -22.16
N ASP A 358 18.90 -0.27 -23.41
CA ASP A 358 18.25 -0.90 -24.56
C ASP A 358 18.19 -2.43 -24.44
N ARG A 359 19.21 -3.06 -23.81
CA ARG A 359 19.21 -4.50 -23.54
C ARG A 359 18.19 -4.88 -22.49
N ASP A 360 18.13 -4.14 -21.38
CA ASP A 360 17.18 -4.39 -20.29
C ASP A 360 15.74 -4.18 -20.76
N LEU A 361 15.49 -3.11 -21.53
CA LEU A 361 14.19 -2.83 -22.13
C LEU A 361 13.77 -3.91 -23.14
N ALA A 362 14.70 -4.48 -23.89
CA ALA A 362 14.40 -5.60 -24.80
C ALA A 362 13.98 -6.85 -24.02
N GLN A 363 14.62 -7.13 -22.88
CA GLN A 363 14.22 -8.23 -21.99
C GLN A 363 12.82 -8.00 -21.41
N LEU A 364 12.56 -6.81 -20.86
CA LEU A 364 11.25 -6.45 -20.30
C LEU A 364 10.13 -6.48 -21.36
N THR A 365 10.44 -6.09 -22.60
CA THR A 365 9.50 -6.20 -23.72
C THR A 365 9.16 -7.66 -24.00
N ALA A 366 10.18 -8.54 -24.06
CA ALA A 366 9.95 -9.98 -24.25
C ALA A 366 9.13 -10.60 -23.11
N GLU A 367 9.32 -10.13 -21.88
CA GLU A 367 8.51 -10.56 -20.73
C GLU A 367 7.06 -10.08 -20.86
N ALA A 368 6.84 -8.81 -21.20
CA ALA A 368 5.49 -8.27 -21.43
C ALA A 368 4.73 -9.02 -22.53
N GLU A 369 5.41 -9.40 -23.61
CA GLU A 369 4.82 -10.18 -24.71
C GLU A 369 4.29 -11.56 -24.28
N VAL A 370 4.88 -12.15 -23.24
CA VAL A 370 4.46 -13.45 -22.69
C VAL A 370 3.42 -13.27 -21.57
N VAL A 371 3.59 -12.26 -20.72
CA VAL A 371 2.75 -12.01 -19.55
C VAL A 371 1.38 -11.47 -19.95
N GLU A 372 1.33 -10.44 -20.82
CA GLU A 372 0.09 -9.73 -21.15
C GLU A 372 -1.02 -10.66 -21.69
N PRO A 373 -0.76 -11.61 -22.62
CA PRO A 373 -1.77 -12.55 -23.08
C PRO A 373 -2.23 -13.57 -22.03
N ALA A 374 -1.42 -13.82 -21.00
CA ALA A 374 -1.73 -14.74 -19.91
C ALA A 374 -2.52 -14.09 -18.76
N LEU A 375 -2.68 -12.77 -18.78
CA LEU A 375 -3.39 -12.04 -17.74
C LEU A 375 -4.88 -12.43 -17.69
N PRO A 376 -5.43 -12.75 -16.49
CA PRO A 376 -6.86 -13.02 -16.32
C PRO A 376 -7.69 -11.74 -16.54
N PRO A 377 -9.03 -11.82 -16.67
CA PRO A 377 -9.89 -10.65 -16.88
C PRO A 377 -9.66 -9.50 -15.88
N ALA A 378 -9.25 -9.80 -14.64
CA ALA A 378 -8.92 -8.79 -13.65
C ALA A 378 -7.72 -7.91 -14.01
N TYR A 379 -6.73 -8.47 -14.72
CA TYR A 379 -5.47 -7.79 -15.09
C TYR A 379 -5.40 -7.48 -16.58
N ALA A 380 -6.24 -8.10 -17.40
CA ALA A 380 -6.20 -7.95 -18.85
C ALA A 380 -6.80 -6.63 -19.32
N ARG A 381 -6.25 -6.11 -20.42
CA ARG A 381 -6.87 -5.01 -21.18
C ARG A 381 -8.25 -5.41 -21.72
N TRP A 382 -9.09 -4.42 -21.98
CA TRP A 382 -10.43 -4.64 -22.55
C TRP A 382 -10.43 -5.18 -23.99
N ASP A 383 -9.32 -5.04 -24.72
CA ASP A 383 -9.11 -5.63 -26.04
C ASP A 383 -8.58 -7.07 -26.00
N SER A 384 -8.28 -7.60 -24.81
CA SER A 384 -7.80 -8.98 -24.65
C SER A 384 -8.86 -10.00 -25.07
N PRO A 385 -8.48 -11.07 -25.78
CA PRO A 385 -9.41 -12.15 -26.13
C PRO A 385 -9.96 -12.90 -24.92
N VAL A 386 -9.37 -12.76 -23.73
CA VAL A 386 -9.85 -13.41 -22.49
C VAL A 386 -11.31 -13.06 -22.17
N TRP A 387 -11.76 -11.87 -22.59
CA TRP A 387 -13.13 -11.42 -22.39
C TRP A 387 -14.16 -12.17 -23.25
N GLN A 388 -13.75 -12.83 -24.33
CA GLN A 388 -14.67 -13.59 -25.21
C GLN A 388 -15.20 -14.85 -24.53
N ALA A 389 -14.42 -15.42 -23.60
CA ALA A 389 -14.76 -16.59 -22.80
C ALA A 389 -15.03 -16.20 -21.33
N TYR A 390 -15.46 -14.95 -21.10
CA TYR A 390 -15.75 -14.44 -19.77
C TYR A 390 -16.76 -15.34 -19.04
N GLN A 391 -16.48 -15.54 -17.75
CA GLN A 391 -17.37 -16.19 -16.81
C GLN A 391 -17.29 -15.43 -15.48
N VAL A 392 -18.41 -15.36 -14.78
CA VAL A 392 -18.46 -14.72 -13.47
C VAL A 392 -17.58 -15.52 -12.50
N PRO A 393 -16.60 -14.88 -11.84
CA PRO A 393 -15.66 -15.59 -10.98
C PRO A 393 -16.34 -16.07 -9.69
N MET A 394 -15.72 -17.04 -9.03
CA MET A 394 -16.17 -17.59 -7.75
C MET A 394 -15.43 -16.98 -6.56
N GLU A 395 -14.28 -16.36 -6.79
CA GLU A 395 -13.42 -15.74 -5.79
C GLU A 395 -13.04 -14.32 -6.24
N ILE A 396 -12.78 -13.44 -5.27
CA ILE A 396 -12.29 -12.09 -5.55
C ILE A 396 -10.81 -12.22 -5.95
N PRO A 397 -10.37 -11.67 -7.10
CA PRO A 397 -8.98 -11.71 -7.50
C PRO A 397 -8.13 -10.81 -6.60
N MET A 398 -6.81 -11.01 -6.62
CA MET A 398 -5.87 -10.26 -5.79
C MET A 398 -5.82 -8.76 -6.10
N ALA A 399 -6.06 -8.37 -7.35
CA ALA A 399 -6.00 -6.99 -7.79
C ALA A 399 -6.93 -6.70 -8.97
N LEU A 400 -6.89 -5.46 -9.45
CA LEU A 400 -7.64 -4.96 -10.58
C LEU A 400 -6.76 -4.03 -11.41
N ARG A 401 -6.71 -4.19 -12.74
CA ARG A 401 -6.10 -3.18 -13.61
C ARG A 401 -6.97 -1.93 -13.66
N VAL A 402 -6.38 -0.77 -13.40
CA VAL A 402 -7.03 0.54 -13.54
C VAL A 402 -6.52 1.33 -14.74
N GLY A 403 -5.30 1.04 -15.19
CA GLY A 403 -4.68 1.65 -16.36
C GLY A 403 -3.34 1.02 -16.67
N ASP A 404 -2.51 1.73 -17.41
CA ASP A 404 -1.16 1.36 -17.80
C ASP A 404 -0.17 2.45 -17.39
N LEU A 405 1.06 2.06 -17.09
CA LEU A 405 2.18 2.94 -16.76
C LEU A 405 3.27 2.78 -17.80
N HIS A 406 3.88 3.89 -18.22
CA HIS A 406 5.11 3.85 -19.01
C HIS A 406 6.02 5.04 -18.67
N LEU A 407 7.29 4.93 -19.07
CA LEU A 407 8.28 5.99 -18.93
C LEU A 407 8.60 6.62 -20.30
N PRO A 408 9.08 7.88 -20.35
CA PRO A 408 9.42 8.57 -21.59
C PRO A 408 10.49 7.86 -22.43
N GLU A 409 11.39 7.11 -21.78
CA GLU A 409 12.44 6.33 -22.42
C GLU A 409 11.87 5.25 -23.34
N ARG A 410 10.69 4.71 -23.01
CA ARG A 410 10.03 3.67 -23.80
C ARG A 410 8.51 3.65 -23.63
N THR A 411 7.81 4.31 -24.54
CA THR A 411 6.34 4.46 -24.49
C THR A 411 5.56 3.25 -25.04
N ASP A 412 6.21 2.37 -25.80
CA ASP A 412 5.64 1.11 -26.29
C ASP A 412 5.60 0.03 -25.20
N LEU A 413 6.48 0.10 -24.20
CA LEU A 413 6.50 -0.81 -23.05
C LEU A 413 5.54 -0.31 -21.97
N ARG A 414 4.38 -0.95 -21.86
CA ARG A 414 3.30 -0.57 -20.94
C ARG A 414 3.18 -1.58 -19.81
N ILE A 415 3.34 -1.12 -18.59
CA ILE A 415 3.19 -1.94 -17.38
C ILE A 415 1.76 -1.79 -16.85
N PRO A 416 1.01 -2.88 -16.63
CA PRO A 416 -0.32 -2.79 -16.04
C PRO A 416 -0.30 -2.12 -14.66
N MET A 417 -1.08 -1.06 -14.48
CA MET A 417 -1.31 -0.45 -13.17
C MET A 417 -2.37 -1.26 -12.42
N LEU A 418 -1.94 -2.06 -11.44
CA LEU A 418 -2.80 -2.90 -10.63
C LEU A 418 -3.08 -2.27 -9.26
N VAL A 419 -4.33 -2.28 -8.82
CA VAL A 419 -4.74 -1.90 -7.44
C VAL A 419 -5.27 -3.13 -6.70
N ARG A 420 -4.91 -3.27 -5.42
CA ARG A 420 -5.33 -4.41 -4.59
C ARG A 420 -6.85 -4.45 -4.38
N LEU A 421 -7.39 -5.66 -4.28
CA LEU A 421 -8.77 -5.90 -3.88
C LEU A 421 -8.85 -6.64 -2.53
N PRO A 422 -9.84 -6.31 -1.68
CA PRO A 422 -10.76 -5.17 -1.78
C PRO A 422 -10.03 -3.82 -1.85
N LEU A 423 -10.68 -2.80 -2.41
CA LEU A 423 -10.04 -1.49 -2.59
C LEU A 423 -9.62 -0.90 -1.23
N GLU A 424 -8.32 -0.75 -1.01
CA GLU A 424 -7.79 -0.19 0.24
C GLU A 424 -7.95 1.34 0.30
N ARG A 425 -7.96 1.97 -0.87
CA ARG A 425 -8.15 3.41 -1.05
C ARG A 425 -9.25 3.64 -2.07
N GLY A 426 -10.11 4.62 -1.80
CA GLY A 426 -11.01 5.10 -2.82
C GLY A 426 -10.25 5.74 -3.99
N LEU A 427 -10.96 5.95 -5.08
CA LEU A 427 -10.41 6.49 -6.32
C LEU A 427 -10.89 7.92 -6.52
N TRP A 428 -10.06 8.77 -7.10
CA TRP A 428 -10.43 10.08 -7.60
C TRP A 428 -10.01 10.18 -9.06
N ILE A 429 -10.98 10.28 -9.96
CA ILE A 429 -10.75 10.54 -11.38
C ILE A 429 -10.90 12.04 -11.60
N ASP A 430 -9.80 12.67 -11.97
CA ASP A 430 -9.70 14.12 -12.14
C ASP A 430 -10.46 14.56 -13.40
N ALA A 431 -11.56 15.28 -13.21
CA ALA A 431 -12.34 15.84 -14.32
C ALA A 431 -11.89 17.26 -14.71
N GLY A 432 -10.87 17.79 -14.03
CA GLY A 432 -10.25 19.08 -14.28
C GLY A 432 -9.15 19.03 -15.34
N ARG A 433 -8.49 20.18 -15.57
CA ARG A 433 -7.39 20.26 -16.53
C ARG A 433 -6.13 19.59 -15.96
N SER A 434 -5.62 18.58 -16.66
CA SER A 434 -4.26 18.07 -16.43
C SER A 434 -3.22 19.11 -16.85
N GLY A 435 -2.20 19.30 -16.01
CA GLY A 435 -1.24 20.40 -16.06
C GLY A 435 -0.14 20.29 -17.12
N GLY A 436 -0.47 19.90 -18.35
CA GLY A 436 0.46 19.93 -19.48
C GLY A 436 0.53 21.32 -20.10
N PHE A 437 1.70 21.96 -20.09
CA PHE A 437 1.95 23.14 -20.93
C PHE A 437 1.91 22.70 -22.40
N ASP A 438 1.05 23.36 -23.19
CA ASP A 438 1.07 23.44 -24.66
C ASP A 438 0.16 22.52 -25.50
N GLU A 439 -0.98 22.05 -24.98
CA GLU A 439 -2.08 21.58 -25.83
C GLU A 439 -3.35 22.42 -25.62
N GLY A 440 -4.05 22.72 -26.71
CA GLY A 440 -5.18 23.66 -26.77
C GLY A 440 -6.35 23.32 -25.83
N PRO A 441 -7.42 24.12 -25.80
CA PRO A 441 -8.52 23.92 -24.86
C PRO A 441 -9.21 22.57 -25.14
N ALA A 442 -8.82 21.53 -24.42
CA ALA A 442 -9.70 20.39 -24.19
C ALA A 442 -10.98 20.97 -23.59
N ASP A 443 -12.10 20.77 -24.27
CA ASP A 443 -13.40 21.24 -23.81
C ASP A 443 -13.62 20.63 -22.41
N SER A 444 -13.85 21.47 -21.40
CA SER A 444 -14.02 20.99 -20.03
C SER A 444 -15.19 20.00 -19.91
N GLY A 445 -16.18 20.10 -20.82
CA GLY A 445 -17.24 19.11 -20.96
C GLY A 445 -16.72 17.74 -21.45
N GLU A 446 -15.75 17.72 -22.37
CA GLU A 446 -15.17 16.48 -22.90
C GLU A 446 -14.31 15.77 -21.83
N LEU A 447 -13.51 16.50 -21.04
CA LEU A 447 -12.76 15.89 -19.93
C LEU A 447 -13.68 15.28 -18.87
N ARG A 448 -14.77 15.97 -18.49
CA ARG A 448 -15.79 15.41 -17.58
C ARG A 448 -16.42 14.14 -18.15
N ARG A 449 -16.75 14.15 -19.44
CA ARG A 449 -17.31 12.97 -20.13
C ARG A 449 -16.33 11.80 -20.12
N LEU A 450 -15.06 12.03 -20.45
CA LEU A 450 -14.02 11.01 -20.40
C LEU A 450 -13.77 10.49 -18.97
N ALA A 451 -13.85 11.35 -17.96
CA ALA A 451 -13.74 10.95 -16.55
C ALA A 451 -14.92 10.07 -16.10
N ALA A 452 -16.14 10.40 -16.52
CA ALA A 452 -17.31 9.54 -16.31
C ALA A 452 -17.19 8.20 -17.06
N ASP A 453 -16.71 8.20 -18.31
CA ASP A 453 -16.47 6.97 -19.07
C ASP A 453 -15.40 6.09 -18.39
N ALA A 454 -14.33 6.69 -17.84
CA ALA A 454 -13.29 5.97 -17.10
C ALA A 454 -13.84 5.36 -15.80
N ALA A 455 -14.69 6.09 -15.07
CA ALA A 455 -15.38 5.56 -13.89
C ALA A 455 -16.25 4.35 -14.24
N VAL A 456 -16.99 4.41 -15.36
CA VAL A 456 -17.82 3.32 -15.86
C VAL A 456 -16.97 2.11 -16.25
N ALA A 457 -15.82 2.32 -16.89
CA ALA A 457 -14.91 1.23 -17.24
C ALA A 457 -14.36 0.53 -15.99
N ILE A 458 -13.95 1.27 -14.95
CA ILE A 458 -13.48 0.70 -13.68
C ILE A 458 -14.60 -0.03 -12.95
N ALA A 459 -15.79 0.59 -12.82
CA ALA A 459 -16.94 0.00 -12.17
C ALA A 459 -17.42 -1.27 -12.87
N ALA A 460 -17.43 -1.28 -14.20
CA ALA A 460 -17.77 -2.47 -14.97
C ALA A 460 -16.76 -3.59 -14.79
N ARG A 461 -15.46 -3.28 -14.71
CA ARG A 461 -14.44 -4.29 -14.41
C ARG A 461 -14.62 -4.85 -12.99
N LEU A 462 -14.85 -4.01 -11.99
CA LEU A 462 -15.15 -4.46 -10.62
C LEU A 462 -16.34 -5.42 -10.58
N LEU A 463 -17.46 -5.04 -11.20
CA LEU A 463 -18.64 -5.88 -11.33
C LEU A 463 -18.36 -7.21 -12.06
N ALA A 464 -17.45 -7.18 -13.04
CA ALA A 464 -17.08 -8.37 -13.79
C ALA A 464 -16.19 -9.35 -13.00
N VAL A 465 -15.34 -8.83 -12.12
CA VAL A 465 -14.30 -9.63 -11.46
C VAL A 465 -14.65 -10.00 -10.02
N TYR A 466 -15.71 -9.43 -9.45
CA TYR A 466 -16.27 -9.89 -8.19
C TYR A 466 -17.21 -11.08 -8.42
N PRO A 467 -17.31 -12.01 -7.43
CA PRO A 467 -18.35 -13.01 -7.46
C PRO A 467 -19.74 -12.39 -7.48
N ALA A 468 -20.69 -13.09 -8.10
CA ALA A 468 -22.04 -12.59 -8.30
C ALA A 468 -22.67 -12.10 -6.97
N GLY A 469 -23.04 -10.83 -6.90
CA GLY A 469 -23.70 -10.25 -5.73
C GLY A 469 -22.80 -10.01 -4.52
N GLU A 470 -21.48 -10.11 -4.65
CA GLU A 470 -20.52 -9.71 -3.61
C GLU A 470 -20.14 -8.22 -3.69
N ILE A 471 -20.46 -7.54 -4.80
CA ILE A 471 -20.34 -6.08 -4.93
C ILE A 471 -21.61 -5.47 -5.53
N ALA A 472 -22.02 -4.32 -5.03
CA ALA A 472 -23.09 -3.49 -5.53
C ALA A 472 -22.57 -2.07 -5.85
N VAL A 473 -23.10 -1.46 -6.91
CA VAL A 473 -22.72 -0.11 -7.34
C VAL A 473 -23.87 0.85 -7.12
N GLN A 474 -23.58 1.97 -6.46
CA GLN A 474 -24.47 3.10 -6.29
C GLN A 474 -23.86 4.33 -6.97
N VAL A 475 -24.69 5.15 -7.61
CA VAL A 475 -24.25 6.32 -8.36
C VAL A 475 -24.99 7.55 -7.87
N ILE A 476 -24.25 8.62 -7.61
CA ILE A 476 -24.78 9.97 -7.38
C ILE A 476 -24.42 10.81 -8.61
N ASP A 477 -25.41 11.32 -9.32
CA ASP A 477 -25.25 12.23 -10.47
C ASP A 477 -26.35 13.31 -10.40
N PRO A 478 -26.18 14.35 -9.56
CA PRO A 478 -27.28 15.21 -9.15
C PRO A 478 -27.90 16.01 -10.29
N ALA A 479 -27.09 16.46 -11.26
CA ALA A 479 -27.56 17.13 -12.47
C ALA A 479 -27.95 16.16 -13.61
N GLY A 480 -27.63 14.86 -13.50
CA GLY A 480 -27.81 13.89 -14.58
C GLY A 480 -26.87 14.13 -15.76
N SER A 481 -25.76 14.84 -15.56
CA SER A 481 -24.86 15.29 -16.63
C SER A 481 -24.06 14.14 -17.24
N ALA A 482 -23.92 13.02 -16.53
CA ALA A 482 -23.23 11.81 -16.99
C ALA A 482 -24.19 10.65 -17.34
N ALA A 483 -25.49 10.92 -17.51
CA ALA A 483 -26.49 9.90 -17.83
C ALA A 483 -26.14 9.06 -19.08
N GLY A 484 -25.51 9.68 -20.09
CA GLY A 484 -25.03 8.99 -21.28
C GLY A 484 -23.91 7.99 -20.99
N SER A 485 -22.93 8.37 -20.18
CA SER A 485 -21.81 7.51 -19.78
C SER A 485 -22.28 6.36 -18.89
N PHE A 486 -23.22 6.60 -17.96
CA PHE A 486 -23.75 5.57 -17.06
C PHE A 486 -24.77 4.63 -17.70
N ALA A 487 -25.21 4.88 -18.94
CA ALA A 487 -26.23 4.09 -19.62
C ALA A 487 -25.95 2.57 -19.67
N PRO A 488 -24.71 2.07 -19.88
CA PRO A 488 -24.42 0.63 -19.86
C PRO A 488 -24.67 -0.02 -18.49
N LEU A 489 -24.36 0.66 -17.38
CA LEU A 489 -24.59 0.16 -16.03
C LEU A 489 -26.10 0.11 -15.71
N VAL A 490 -26.85 1.12 -16.15
CA VAL A 490 -28.31 1.17 -15.99
C VAL A 490 -28.99 0.11 -16.86
N GLY A 491 -28.64 0.04 -18.16
CA GLY A 491 -29.29 -0.83 -19.14
C GLY A 491 -29.05 -2.32 -18.90
N SER A 492 -27.90 -2.70 -18.35
CA SER A 492 -27.62 -4.08 -17.91
C SER A 492 -28.36 -4.46 -16.62
N GLY A 493 -28.81 -3.47 -15.85
CA GLY A 493 -29.34 -3.62 -14.50
C GLY A 493 -28.26 -4.08 -13.52
N ALA A 494 -27.02 -3.62 -13.72
CA ALA A 494 -25.91 -3.80 -12.78
C ALA A 494 -26.01 -2.85 -11.59
N LEU A 495 -26.69 -1.70 -11.75
CA LEU A 495 -27.04 -0.83 -10.64
C LEU A 495 -28.27 -1.38 -9.90
N ALA A 496 -28.22 -1.34 -8.57
CA ALA A 496 -29.35 -1.72 -7.74
C ALA A 496 -30.51 -0.71 -7.84
N GLU A 497 -30.17 0.56 -7.98
CA GLU A 497 -31.07 1.71 -8.11
C GLU A 497 -30.57 2.63 -9.24
N PRO A 498 -31.44 3.42 -9.88
CA PRO A 498 -30.99 4.43 -10.84
C PRO A 498 -30.06 5.46 -10.16
N PRO A 499 -29.19 6.15 -10.92
CA PRO A 499 -28.36 7.21 -10.37
C PRO A 499 -29.19 8.24 -9.59
N ALA A 500 -28.75 8.53 -8.37
CA ALA A 500 -29.42 9.46 -7.47
C ALA A 500 -29.29 10.88 -8.01
N ALA A 501 -30.44 11.49 -8.30
CA ALA A 501 -30.54 12.84 -8.85
C ALA A 501 -30.99 13.86 -7.79
N GLY A 502 -30.54 15.11 -7.94
CA GLY A 502 -30.84 16.21 -7.03
C GLY A 502 -30.33 16.03 -5.59
N ALA A 503 -30.48 17.09 -4.78
CA ALA A 503 -29.99 17.10 -3.40
C ALA A 503 -30.63 16.04 -2.50
N GLN A 504 -31.92 15.73 -2.69
CA GLN A 504 -32.59 14.67 -1.91
C GLN A 504 -32.02 13.28 -2.21
N GLY A 505 -31.71 12.98 -3.48
CA GLY A 505 -31.06 11.73 -3.87
C GLY A 505 -29.69 11.59 -3.22
N VAL A 506 -28.87 12.65 -3.28
CA VAL A 506 -27.55 12.73 -2.62
C VAL A 506 -27.67 12.42 -1.14
N SER A 507 -28.52 13.15 -0.40
CA SER A 507 -28.68 12.96 1.04
C SER A 507 -29.19 11.56 1.39
N SER A 508 -30.09 10.98 0.59
CA SER A 508 -30.65 9.65 0.82
C SER A 508 -29.58 8.55 0.71
N VAL A 509 -28.81 8.56 -0.39
CA VAL A 509 -27.74 7.56 -0.63
C VAL A 509 -26.66 7.65 0.44
N LEU A 510 -26.17 8.87 0.73
CA LEU A 510 -25.14 9.06 1.75
C LEU A 510 -25.63 8.65 3.14
N ALA A 511 -26.86 8.98 3.52
CA ALA A 511 -27.42 8.55 4.81
C ALA A 511 -27.60 7.04 4.92
N ALA A 512 -27.97 6.35 3.83
CA ALA A 512 -28.09 4.90 3.81
C ALA A 512 -26.72 4.23 3.99
N LEU A 513 -25.70 4.69 3.26
CA LEU A 513 -24.35 4.17 3.37
C LEU A 513 -23.68 4.48 4.72
N THR A 514 -23.85 5.69 5.27
CA THR A 514 -23.35 6.03 6.61
C THR A 514 -23.97 5.10 7.66
N ARG A 515 -25.29 4.90 7.63
CA ARG A 515 -25.97 3.98 8.54
C ARG A 515 -25.45 2.55 8.41
N ARG A 516 -25.19 2.10 7.19
CA ARG A 516 -24.57 0.78 6.94
C ARG A 516 -23.21 0.69 7.63
N VAL A 517 -22.33 1.67 7.42
CA VAL A 517 -20.99 1.68 8.03
C VAL A 517 -21.10 1.60 9.55
N ASP A 518 -21.93 2.44 10.17
CA ASP A 518 -22.14 2.44 11.62
C ASP A 518 -22.59 1.06 12.15
N LEU A 519 -23.58 0.45 11.49
CA LEU A 519 -24.12 -0.86 11.88
C LEU A 519 -23.07 -1.98 11.76
N VAL A 520 -22.35 -2.05 10.64
CA VAL A 520 -21.33 -3.08 10.41
C VAL A 520 -20.15 -2.89 11.36
N GLN A 521 -19.68 -1.66 11.55
CA GLN A 521 -18.61 -1.37 12.51
C GLN A 521 -19.01 -1.73 13.95
N MET A 522 -20.25 -1.46 14.36
CA MET A 522 -20.75 -1.83 15.68
C MET A 522 -20.79 -3.36 15.84
N ALA A 523 -21.27 -4.08 14.83
CA ALA A 523 -21.29 -5.54 14.83
C ALA A 523 -19.88 -6.16 14.89
N VAL A 524 -18.93 -5.63 14.10
CA VAL A 524 -17.53 -6.07 14.11
C VAL A 524 -16.86 -5.79 15.46
N ARG A 525 -17.04 -4.57 16.02
CA ARG A 525 -16.46 -4.19 17.33
C ARG A 525 -17.01 -5.02 18.49
N SER A 526 -18.28 -5.43 18.42
CA SER A 526 -18.93 -6.25 19.45
C SER A 526 -18.75 -7.76 19.23
N GLY A 527 -18.13 -8.18 18.12
CA GLY A 527 -18.04 -9.59 17.73
C GLY A 527 -19.39 -10.23 17.39
N ALA A 528 -20.41 -9.43 17.08
CA ALA A 528 -21.79 -9.84 16.87
C ALA A 528 -22.23 -9.67 15.40
N THR A 529 -21.42 -10.16 14.44
CA THR A 529 -21.72 -10.08 13.01
C THR A 529 -23.00 -10.82 12.63
N ASP A 530 -23.37 -11.87 13.37
CA ASP A 530 -24.63 -12.60 13.20
C ASP A 530 -25.88 -11.82 13.67
N ALA A 531 -25.68 -10.70 14.38
CA ALA A 531 -26.76 -9.81 14.83
C ALA A 531 -27.05 -8.67 13.85
N LEU A 532 -26.40 -8.65 12.68
CA LEU A 532 -26.72 -7.70 11.63
C LEU A 532 -28.18 -7.86 11.18
N PRO A 533 -28.88 -6.77 10.84
CA PRO A 533 -30.24 -6.86 10.32
C PRO A 533 -30.30 -7.81 9.11
N PRO A 534 -31.26 -8.74 9.05
CA PRO A 534 -31.32 -9.74 7.98
C PRO A 534 -31.59 -9.13 6.59
N ASP A 535 -32.09 -7.89 6.55
CA ASP A 535 -32.31 -7.08 5.36
C ASP A 535 -31.08 -6.25 4.95
N LEU A 536 -30.03 -6.22 5.76
CA LEU A 536 -28.81 -5.50 5.44
C LEU A 536 -28.07 -6.21 4.30
N ASP A 537 -27.85 -5.49 3.20
CA ASP A 537 -27.01 -5.98 2.10
C ASP A 537 -25.59 -6.22 2.61
N THR A 538 -25.09 -7.45 2.50
CA THR A 538 -23.73 -7.79 2.93
C THR A 538 -22.69 -7.54 1.85
N ALA A 539 -23.10 -7.26 0.61
CA ALA A 539 -22.19 -6.97 -0.48
C ALA A 539 -21.32 -5.74 -0.19
N GLU A 540 -20.10 -5.73 -0.73
CA GLU A 540 -19.31 -4.52 -0.83
C GLU A 540 -20.07 -3.47 -1.64
N GLN A 541 -19.92 -2.21 -1.28
CA GLN A 541 -20.62 -1.09 -1.91
C GLN A 541 -19.60 -0.18 -2.56
N LEU A 542 -19.71 0.00 -3.88
CA LEU A 542 -18.98 1.03 -4.61
C LEU A 542 -19.89 2.23 -4.80
N LEU A 543 -19.57 3.34 -4.15
CA LEU A 543 -20.24 4.62 -4.37
C LEU A 543 -19.47 5.43 -5.42
N ILE A 544 -20.08 5.66 -6.58
CA ILE A 544 -19.59 6.60 -7.59
C ILE A 544 -20.26 7.94 -7.35
N VAL A 545 -19.45 8.98 -7.13
CA VAL A 545 -19.92 10.36 -6.99
C VAL A 545 -19.46 11.16 -8.20
N HIS A 546 -20.42 11.60 -9.00
CA HIS A 546 -20.21 12.48 -10.15
C HIS A 546 -20.77 13.88 -9.85
N ASP A 547 -20.29 14.88 -10.61
CA ASP A 547 -20.76 16.26 -10.58
C ASP A 547 -20.62 16.96 -9.22
N PHE A 548 -19.71 16.48 -8.36
CA PHE A 548 -19.38 17.18 -7.13
C PHE A 548 -18.76 18.56 -7.46
N PRO A 549 -19.17 19.67 -6.81
CA PRO A 549 -20.01 19.75 -5.60
C PRO A 549 -21.51 20.00 -5.84
N HIS A 550 -22.01 19.92 -7.07
CA HIS A 550 -23.41 20.21 -7.37
C HIS A 550 -24.36 19.28 -6.59
N GLY A 551 -25.33 19.86 -5.88
CA GLY A 551 -26.28 19.10 -5.07
C GLY A 551 -25.78 18.63 -3.70
N PHE A 552 -24.55 19.00 -3.29
CA PHE A 552 -23.98 18.66 -1.99
C PHE A 552 -24.09 19.84 -1.00
N ASP A 553 -24.68 19.59 0.17
CA ASP A 553 -24.64 20.49 1.31
C ASP A 553 -23.51 20.10 2.30
N ASP A 554 -23.28 20.93 3.32
CA ASP A 554 -22.18 20.71 4.30
C ASP A 554 -22.31 19.35 5.02
N ARG A 555 -23.55 18.88 5.22
CA ARG A 555 -23.82 17.57 5.83
C ARG A 555 -23.41 16.45 4.89
N ALA A 556 -23.80 16.52 3.62
CA ALA A 556 -23.41 15.56 2.60
C ALA A 556 -21.89 15.49 2.45
N VAL A 557 -21.19 16.63 2.46
CA VAL A 557 -19.72 16.68 2.45
C VAL A 557 -19.13 15.99 3.68
N THR A 558 -19.68 16.22 4.87
CA THR A 558 -19.23 15.57 6.11
C THR A 558 -19.41 14.05 6.03
N GLN A 559 -20.56 13.58 5.51
CA GLN A 559 -20.82 12.15 5.33
C GLN A 559 -19.88 11.54 4.29
N LEU A 560 -19.62 12.23 3.19
CA LEU A 560 -18.69 11.78 2.15
C LEU A 560 -17.29 11.55 2.71
N ARG A 561 -16.80 12.48 3.54
CA ARG A 561 -15.52 12.34 4.25
C ARG A 561 -15.52 11.14 5.19
N TYR A 562 -16.57 10.99 6.00
CA TYR A 562 -16.73 9.85 6.89
C TYR A 562 -16.71 8.53 6.11
N LEU A 563 -17.41 8.45 4.98
CA LEU A 563 -17.40 7.25 4.12
C LEU A 563 -16.02 6.97 3.52
N ALA A 564 -15.25 8.01 3.15
CA ALA A 564 -13.90 7.82 2.64
C ALA A 564 -12.93 7.29 3.71
N ASP A 565 -13.08 7.74 4.96
CA ASP A 565 -12.17 7.37 6.05
C ASP A 565 -12.55 6.03 6.71
N GLU A 566 -13.85 5.78 6.93
CA GLU A 566 -14.36 4.66 7.73
C GLU A 566 -15.01 3.55 6.90
N GLY A 567 -15.40 3.87 5.65
CA GLY A 567 -16.09 2.96 4.75
C GLY A 567 -15.25 1.75 4.30
N PRO A 568 -13.98 1.92 3.85
CA PRO A 568 -13.20 0.80 3.30
C PRO A 568 -13.05 -0.38 4.27
N ALA A 569 -12.91 -0.08 5.57
CA ALA A 569 -12.79 -1.10 6.63
C ALA A 569 -14.01 -2.02 6.76
N VAL A 570 -15.16 -1.63 6.19
CA VAL A 570 -16.42 -2.39 6.21
C VAL A 570 -17.03 -2.56 4.81
N GLY A 571 -16.19 -2.47 3.78
CA GLY A 571 -16.58 -2.75 2.39
C GLY A 571 -17.43 -1.66 1.75
N VAL A 572 -17.24 -0.38 2.11
CA VAL A 572 -17.79 0.77 1.38
C VAL A 572 -16.67 1.56 0.74
N HIS A 573 -16.60 1.53 -0.59
CA HIS A 573 -15.54 2.11 -1.40
C HIS A 573 -16.04 3.34 -2.13
N LEU A 574 -15.24 4.40 -2.15
CA LEU A 574 -15.58 5.67 -2.80
C LEU A 574 -14.83 5.82 -4.13
N MET A 575 -15.55 6.20 -5.19
CA MET A 575 -14.98 6.66 -6.47
C MET A 575 -15.52 8.05 -6.80
N MET A 576 -14.67 9.06 -6.67
CA MET A 576 -14.98 10.45 -6.99
C MET A 576 -14.65 10.75 -8.45
N VAL A 577 -15.59 11.36 -9.18
CA VAL A 577 -15.37 11.96 -10.50
C VAL A 577 -15.64 13.45 -10.36
N ALA A 578 -14.57 14.22 -10.20
CA ALA A 578 -14.67 15.62 -9.83
C ALA A 578 -13.44 16.40 -10.28
N ASP A 579 -13.64 17.68 -10.57
CA ASP A 579 -12.57 18.67 -10.71
C ASP A 579 -12.23 19.24 -9.32
N ARG A 580 -10.96 19.20 -8.94
CA ARG A 580 -10.50 19.78 -7.67
C ARG A 580 -10.72 21.30 -7.61
N GLU A 581 -10.66 21.98 -8.76
CA GLU A 581 -10.89 23.41 -8.87
C GLU A 581 -12.35 23.77 -8.54
N ASP A 582 -13.31 23.00 -9.06
CA ASP A 582 -14.74 23.17 -8.80
C ASP A 582 -15.04 23.00 -7.29
N ALA A 583 -14.26 22.17 -6.60
CA ALA A 583 -14.37 21.90 -5.17
C ALA A 583 -13.69 22.93 -4.25
N ARG A 584 -12.95 23.93 -4.79
CA ARG A 584 -12.21 24.92 -3.99
C ARG A 584 -13.09 25.75 -3.05
N ALA A 585 -14.39 25.88 -3.34
CA ALA A 585 -15.33 26.59 -2.50
C ALA A 585 -15.43 26.04 -1.06
N TYR A 586 -15.13 24.75 -0.86
CA TYR A 586 -15.08 24.12 0.46
C TYR A 586 -13.72 24.27 1.15
N GLY A 587 -12.76 24.92 0.50
CA GLY A 587 -11.44 25.23 1.05
C GLY A 587 -10.63 23.99 1.45
N PRO A 588 -9.75 24.09 2.46
CA PRO A 588 -8.86 23.00 2.88
C PRO A 588 -9.60 21.83 3.54
N VAL A 589 -10.92 21.92 3.74
CA VAL A 589 -11.75 20.86 4.33
C VAL A 589 -11.73 19.60 3.44
N LEU A 590 -11.58 19.74 2.13
CA LEU A 590 -11.54 18.57 1.23
C LEU A 590 -10.12 18.05 0.99
N ASP A 591 -9.08 18.75 1.42
CA ASP A 591 -7.70 18.30 1.20
C ASP A 591 -7.40 16.92 1.82
N PRO A 592 -7.87 16.58 3.04
CA PRO A 592 -7.71 15.22 3.57
C PRO A 592 -8.40 14.16 2.71
N LEU A 593 -9.59 14.46 2.18
CA LEU A 593 -10.34 13.57 1.28
C LEU A 593 -9.53 13.31 -0.01
N TRP A 594 -9.05 14.37 -0.67
CA TRP A 594 -8.27 14.19 -1.90
C TRP A 594 -6.96 13.45 -1.67
N ARG A 595 -6.33 13.60 -0.49
CA ARG A 595 -5.11 12.88 -0.11
C ARG A 595 -5.36 11.41 0.21
N SER A 596 -6.53 11.04 0.75
CA SER A 596 -6.86 9.64 1.05
C SER A 596 -7.18 8.82 -0.20
N LEU A 597 -7.67 9.47 -1.26
CA LEU A 597 -8.00 8.84 -2.54
C LEU A 597 -6.78 8.71 -3.48
N LEU A 598 -6.77 7.67 -4.32
CA LEU A 598 -5.81 7.50 -5.40
C LEU A 598 -6.24 8.33 -6.61
N ARG A 599 -5.42 9.31 -7.03
CA ARG A 599 -5.68 10.15 -8.20
C ARG A 599 -5.40 9.39 -9.51
N LEU A 600 -6.39 9.35 -10.39
CA LEU A 600 -6.34 8.86 -11.77
C LEU A 600 -6.80 9.98 -12.70
N THR A 601 -6.44 9.88 -13.98
CA THR A 601 -6.81 10.88 -15.00
C THR A 601 -7.58 10.24 -16.15
N PRO A 602 -8.49 10.98 -16.82
CA PRO A 602 -9.28 10.46 -17.94
C PRO A 602 -8.50 10.39 -19.25
N VAL A 603 -7.28 10.92 -19.26
CA VAL A 603 -6.34 10.97 -20.39
C VAL A 603 -4.93 10.65 -19.88
N ALA A 604 -4.00 10.42 -20.81
CA ALA A 604 -2.61 10.21 -20.45
C ALA A 604 -2.05 11.42 -19.69
N ASP A 605 -1.45 11.19 -18.51
CA ASP A 605 -0.89 12.25 -17.65
C ASP A 605 0.28 11.70 -16.81
N ASP A 606 1.30 12.52 -16.54
CA ASP A 606 2.55 12.14 -15.88
C ASP A 606 2.57 12.47 -14.37
N HIS A 607 1.44 12.23 -13.69
CA HIS A 607 1.23 12.65 -12.31
C HIS A 607 1.57 11.61 -11.25
N LEU A 608 1.86 10.38 -11.65
CA LEU A 608 2.20 9.30 -10.72
C LEU A 608 3.72 9.23 -10.55
N ALA A 609 4.16 9.10 -9.30
CA ALA A 609 5.55 8.86 -8.98
C ALA A 609 5.75 7.46 -8.41
N ASP A 610 6.81 6.76 -8.82
CA ASP A 610 7.17 5.50 -8.17
C ASP A 610 7.69 5.71 -6.74
N PRO A 611 7.57 4.72 -5.86
CA PRO A 611 7.95 4.88 -4.45
C PRO A 611 9.46 4.83 -4.20
N TRP A 612 10.28 4.41 -5.17
CA TRP A 612 11.70 4.13 -4.96
C TRP A 612 12.59 5.31 -5.34
N VAL A 613 12.48 5.75 -6.59
CA VAL A 613 13.32 6.78 -7.21
C VAL A 613 12.51 8.06 -7.44
N GLY A 614 11.19 7.94 -7.55
CA GLY A 614 10.29 9.06 -7.78
C GLY A 614 10.25 9.52 -9.23
N HIS A 615 10.43 8.61 -10.20
CA HIS A 615 10.20 8.97 -11.61
C HIS A 615 8.74 9.35 -11.81
N ALA A 616 8.50 10.36 -12.65
CA ALA A 616 7.17 10.64 -13.16
C ALA A 616 6.80 9.59 -14.22
N TRP A 617 5.76 8.81 -13.94
CA TRP A 617 5.19 7.81 -14.82
C TRP A 617 3.98 8.38 -15.54
N THR A 618 3.93 8.18 -16.84
CA THR A 618 2.73 8.48 -17.62
C THR A 618 1.71 7.37 -17.37
N TYR A 619 0.60 7.73 -16.76
CA TYR A 619 -0.57 6.88 -16.59
C TYR A 619 -1.47 6.98 -17.81
N GLU A 620 -1.86 5.85 -18.40
CA GLU A 620 -2.88 5.77 -19.43
C GLU A 620 -4.13 5.04 -18.90
N PRO A 621 -5.35 5.59 -19.03
CA PRO A 621 -6.56 4.95 -18.54
C PRO A 621 -6.94 3.71 -19.35
N SER A 622 -7.34 2.64 -18.66
CA SER A 622 -7.79 1.39 -19.29
C SER A 622 -9.22 1.50 -19.83
N MET A 623 -9.37 2.07 -21.02
CA MET A 623 -10.67 2.27 -21.68
C MET A 623 -11.12 1.07 -22.53
N VAL A 624 -12.44 0.91 -22.66
CA VAL A 624 -13.03 -0.07 -23.58
C VAL A 624 -12.82 0.42 -25.02
N PRO A 625 -12.32 -0.42 -25.95
CA PRO A 625 -12.15 -0.01 -27.34
C PRO A 625 -13.45 0.48 -27.96
N ARG A 626 -13.39 1.58 -28.72
CA ARG A 626 -14.58 2.16 -29.39
C ARG A 626 -15.22 1.12 -30.32
N GLY A 627 -16.53 0.95 -30.20
CA GLY A 627 -17.31 -0.03 -30.98
C GLY A 627 -17.25 -1.46 -30.47
N SER A 628 -16.48 -1.74 -29.41
CA SER A 628 -16.48 -3.04 -28.74
C SER A 628 -17.82 -3.31 -28.05
N ARG A 629 -18.26 -4.58 -28.08
CA ARG A 629 -19.45 -5.07 -27.33
C ARG A 629 -19.09 -5.74 -26.01
N VAL A 630 -17.80 -5.80 -25.67
CA VAL A 630 -17.31 -6.51 -24.47
C VAL A 630 -17.97 -5.97 -23.21
N LEU A 631 -18.09 -4.64 -23.08
CA LEU A 631 -18.70 -4.00 -21.92
C LEU A 631 -20.15 -4.46 -21.70
N ASP A 632 -20.99 -4.38 -22.74
CA ASP A 632 -22.40 -4.77 -22.67
C ASP A 632 -22.57 -6.28 -22.40
N GLN A 633 -21.71 -7.11 -23.00
CA GLN A 633 -21.74 -8.56 -22.78
C GLN A 633 -21.40 -8.91 -21.34
N VAL A 634 -20.29 -8.39 -20.83
CA VAL A 634 -19.78 -8.68 -19.49
C VAL A 634 -20.75 -8.18 -18.42
N LEU A 635 -21.23 -6.93 -18.54
CA LEU A 635 -22.23 -6.39 -17.62
C LEU A 635 -23.56 -7.16 -17.67
N GLY A 636 -23.98 -7.58 -18.87
CA GLY A 636 -25.17 -8.41 -19.04
C GLY A 636 -25.05 -9.78 -18.36
N GLU A 637 -23.88 -10.42 -18.43
CA GLU A 637 -23.59 -11.69 -17.77
C GLU A 637 -23.51 -11.54 -16.25
N ALA A 638 -22.73 -10.58 -15.74
CA ALA A 638 -22.61 -10.28 -14.32
C ALA A 638 -23.97 -9.91 -13.70
N GLY A 639 -24.74 -9.04 -14.38
CA GLY A 639 -26.09 -8.64 -13.93
C GLY A 639 -27.09 -9.80 -13.90
N ARG A 640 -27.04 -10.73 -14.86
CA ARG A 640 -27.87 -11.95 -14.84
C ARG A 640 -27.50 -12.86 -13.68
N ALA A 641 -26.21 -13.06 -13.42
CA ALA A 641 -25.74 -13.89 -12.31
C ALA A 641 -26.16 -13.31 -10.95
N ALA A 642 -25.99 -12.01 -10.74
CA ALA A 642 -26.41 -11.32 -9.52
C ALA A 642 -27.93 -11.44 -9.28
N LYS A 643 -28.74 -11.24 -10.32
CA LYS A 643 -30.21 -11.41 -10.25
C LYS A 643 -30.60 -12.85 -9.94
N ALA A 644 -29.94 -13.84 -10.54
CA ALA A 644 -30.19 -15.25 -10.28
C ALA A 644 -29.88 -15.62 -8.81
N LEU A 645 -28.76 -15.13 -8.26
CA LEU A 645 -28.41 -15.35 -6.86
C LEU A 645 -29.42 -14.69 -5.91
N LYS A 646 -29.82 -13.44 -6.18
CA LYS A 646 -30.84 -12.74 -5.39
C LYS A 646 -32.17 -13.50 -5.39
N ALA A 647 -32.59 -14.02 -6.55
CA ALA A 647 -33.79 -14.84 -6.67
C ALA A 647 -33.66 -16.18 -5.92
N ALA A 648 -32.48 -16.81 -5.92
CA ALA A 648 -32.23 -18.04 -5.17
C ALA A 648 -32.31 -17.80 -3.65
N ARG A 649 -31.73 -16.69 -3.16
CA ARG A 649 -31.80 -16.29 -1.73
C ARG A 649 -33.22 -15.91 -1.29
N ALA A 650 -34.07 -15.42 -2.19
CA ALA A 650 -35.45 -15.03 -1.90
C ALA A 650 -36.45 -16.20 -1.87
N ARG A 651 -36.08 -17.41 -2.34
CA ARG A 651 -36.97 -18.58 -2.28
C ARG A 651 -37.01 -19.13 -0.85
N PRO A 652 -38.19 -19.25 -0.22
CA PRO A 652 -38.28 -19.85 1.10
C PRO A 652 -37.81 -21.31 1.02
N SER A 653 -36.92 -21.69 1.92
CA SER A 653 -36.53 -23.08 2.17
C SER A 653 -37.76 -23.88 2.58
N TYR A 654 -38.43 -24.52 1.62
CA TYR A 654 -39.33 -25.62 1.93
C TYR A 654 -38.45 -26.80 2.36
N GLY A 655 -38.41 -27.03 3.68
CA GLY A 655 -37.67 -28.12 4.29
C GLY A 655 -38.16 -29.49 3.79
N ASN A 656 -37.21 -30.40 3.63
CA ASN A 656 -37.43 -31.84 3.67
C ASN A 656 -37.09 -32.34 5.08
#